data_AF-A0A8C3BGA0-F1
#
_entry.id   AF-A0A8C3BGA0-F1
#
_cell.length_a   1.000
_cell.length_b   1.000
_cell.length_c   1.000
_cell.angle_alpha   90.00
_cell.angle_beta   90.00
_cell.angle_gamma   90.00
#
_symmetry.space_group_name_H-M   'P 1'
#
loop_
_entity.id
_entity.type
_entity.pdbx_description
1 polymer ?
#
loop_
_entity_poly.entity_id
_entity_poly.type
_entity_poly.pdbx_seq_one_letter_code
_entity_poly.pdbx_strand_id
1 'polypeptide(L)'
;MSVPDYMQCAEDHQTLLVVVQPVGLVPEESFFRIYKRISAVSQVNVRDSQRVLYIRYRHHYPPENNEWGDFQTHRKVVGLITITDCSSAKDWPQTFEKFHLQKEMYGSTLYDSRLFVFGLQGEIAEQPRTDVAFYPSYDECETVEKRIEDFIESLFIVLESKRLDRATDKSGDKIPLLCVPFEKKDFVGLDTDSRHYKKRCQGRMRKHVGDLCLQAGMLQDSLVHYHMAVELLRSVNDFLWLGAALEGLCSASVIYHYPGGTGGKVGSRRAQGGSLSAEAGNRHRPGAQEVLIDPGALTSNGINADTSAEIGRAKNCLSPEDIIDKYKEAISYYGKYKNAGVIELEACVKAVRVLAIQKRSMEASEFLQNAVYINLRQLSEEEKIQRYSILSELYERIGFHRKSAFFKRIAAMQCAAPSIPEPGWRACYKLLLETLPGYSLSLDPKDFSKGTHRGWAAVQMRLLHELVYASRRMGNPALSVRHLSFLLQTMLDFLSDQEKKDVTQSLESYTAKCPGTMEFITLPDGLKLPPVPFTKLPIVRSVKLLNLPTSLRPHKMKSLLGQNVSTKSPFIYSPIIAHNRGEERTKKIVYIINGFILEFESLPAALSLPAESGLYPVTLVGVPQTTGQITINGYHTSVFGVFSDCLLDNLPGVKTNGCTVEVIPALPRLQISTSLPRSAHTLQPSSGDEISTNVSVQLYNGETQQLIIKLENIGTEPLETLEVTSKTVNTKEKLYGDFLSWKLEDTLSQFPLRPGKIAIFTVNIKVKLDFSCQENLLQDLNDDGISVSGLPLSSPFRQVVKPRVEAKPVNPQESSKAGDFSHVKDFIGLFHSFGACFTCHVMFDIFPA
;
A
#
# COMPACT_ATOMS: atom_id res chain seq x y z
N MET A 1 8.05 -25.62 -16.28
CA MET A 1 7.87 -24.49 -15.36
C MET A 1 6.71 -23.61 -15.80
N SER A 2 5.61 -23.74 -15.07
CA SER A 2 4.33 -23.03 -15.20
C SER A 2 4.18 -21.96 -14.11
N VAL A 3 4.36 -22.38 -12.85
CA VAL A 3 4.10 -21.62 -11.63
C VAL A 3 5.41 -21.18 -10.94
N PRO A 4 5.52 -19.92 -10.47
CA PRO A 4 6.63 -19.45 -9.62
C PRO A 4 6.61 -20.01 -8.20
N ASP A 5 7.77 -20.42 -7.69
CA ASP A 5 7.95 -20.66 -6.24
C ASP A 5 8.18 -19.33 -5.53
N TYR A 6 7.09 -18.64 -5.22
CA TYR A 6 7.11 -17.37 -4.48
C TYR A 6 7.80 -17.44 -3.10
N MET A 7 7.96 -18.63 -2.52
CA MET A 7 8.70 -18.81 -1.26
C MET A 7 10.21 -18.90 -1.48
N GLN A 8 10.69 -18.90 -2.73
CA GLN A 8 12.10 -19.06 -3.04
C GLN A 8 12.94 -17.85 -2.61
N CYS A 9 14.00 -18.14 -1.86
CA CYS A 9 14.93 -17.15 -1.31
C CYS A 9 16.34 -17.33 -1.91
N ALA A 10 17.26 -16.43 -1.59
CA ALA A 10 18.66 -16.57 -2.03
C ALA A 10 19.32 -17.82 -1.41
N GLU A 11 18.97 -18.15 -0.16
CA GLU A 11 19.54 -19.29 0.58
C GLU A 11 19.07 -20.63 0.02
N ASP A 12 18.01 -20.68 -0.80
CA ASP A 12 17.62 -21.92 -1.47
C ASP A 12 18.69 -22.37 -2.48
N HIS A 13 19.55 -21.46 -2.99
CA HIS A 13 20.62 -21.81 -3.91
C HIS A 13 21.71 -22.72 -3.30
N GLN A 14 21.87 -22.74 -1.96
CA GLN A 14 22.75 -23.68 -1.26
C GLN A 14 22.01 -24.95 -0.77
N THR A 15 20.72 -25.14 -1.14
CA THR A 15 19.95 -26.30 -0.67
C THR A 15 19.92 -27.46 -1.66
N LEU A 16 19.89 -28.69 -1.13
CA LEU A 16 19.49 -29.88 -1.87
C LEU A 16 17.97 -30.06 -1.76
N LEU A 17 17.29 -30.25 -2.88
CA LEU A 17 15.85 -30.47 -2.93
C LEU A 17 15.51 -31.95 -2.73
N VAL A 18 14.72 -32.24 -1.70
CA VAL A 18 14.24 -33.58 -1.37
C VAL A 18 12.72 -33.61 -1.42
N VAL A 19 12.16 -34.54 -2.17
CA VAL A 19 10.71 -34.79 -2.23
C VAL A 19 10.34 -35.85 -1.17
N VAL A 20 9.24 -35.63 -0.45
CA VAL A 20 8.71 -36.57 0.55
C VAL A 20 7.27 -36.95 0.20
N GLN A 21 7.00 -38.21 -0.13
CA GLN A 21 5.69 -38.63 -0.67
C GLN A 21 5.08 -39.80 0.10
N PRO A 22 3.74 -39.82 0.33
CA PRO A 22 3.05 -41.01 0.81
C PRO A 22 2.91 -42.03 -0.34
N VAL A 23 3.02 -43.31 -0.02
CA VAL A 23 2.82 -44.43 -0.94
C VAL A 23 1.80 -45.38 -0.34
N GLY A 24 0.69 -45.61 -1.05
CA GLY A 24 -0.45 -46.38 -0.53
C GLY A 24 -1.38 -45.54 0.36
N LEU A 25 -2.09 -46.21 1.26
CA LEU A 25 -3.13 -45.61 2.12
C LEU A 25 -2.54 -45.14 3.45
N VAL A 26 -1.75 -44.06 3.42
CA VAL A 26 -1.20 -43.43 4.64
C VAL A 26 -2.16 -42.37 5.18
N PRO A 27 -2.55 -42.39 6.46
CA PRO A 27 -3.35 -41.32 7.08
C PRO A 27 -2.63 -39.97 7.05
N GLU A 28 -3.33 -38.91 6.64
CA GLU A 28 -2.76 -37.57 6.44
C GLU A 28 -2.07 -37.01 7.70
N GLU A 29 -2.67 -37.21 8.88
CA GLU A 29 -2.09 -36.81 10.17
C GLU A 29 -0.76 -37.54 10.45
N SER A 30 -0.70 -38.87 10.20
CA SER A 30 0.53 -39.65 10.35
C SER A 30 1.59 -39.26 9.32
N PHE A 31 1.21 -38.99 8.06
CA PHE A 31 2.12 -38.47 7.05
C PHE A 31 2.74 -37.14 7.50
N PHE A 32 1.93 -36.16 7.91
CA PHE A 32 2.47 -34.86 8.34
C PHE A 32 3.22 -34.93 9.67
N ARG A 33 2.87 -35.85 10.57
CA ARG A 33 3.64 -36.17 11.78
C ARG A 33 5.06 -36.63 11.46
N ILE A 34 5.24 -37.55 10.52
CA ILE A 34 6.57 -38.04 10.09
C ILE A 34 7.29 -37.02 9.19
N TYR A 35 6.58 -36.35 8.27
CA TYR A 35 7.14 -35.27 7.44
C TYR A 35 7.72 -34.13 8.29
N LYS A 36 7.08 -33.80 9.43
CA LYS A 36 7.60 -32.82 10.40
C LYS A 36 8.90 -33.27 11.08
N ARG A 37 9.04 -34.56 11.39
CA ARG A 37 10.28 -35.15 11.94
C ARG A 37 11.41 -35.16 10.92
N ILE A 38 11.13 -35.63 9.71
CA ILE A 38 12.06 -35.56 8.57
C ILE A 38 12.52 -34.11 8.34
N SER A 39 11.57 -33.16 8.29
CA SER A 39 11.86 -31.74 8.03
C SER A 39 12.54 -31.01 9.20
N ALA A 40 12.68 -31.63 10.37
CA ALA A 40 13.47 -31.08 11.47
C ALA A 40 14.97 -31.20 11.19
N VAL A 41 15.41 -32.24 10.47
CA VAL A 41 16.80 -32.46 10.04
C VAL A 41 17.09 -31.65 8.76
N SER A 42 16.82 -30.35 8.80
CA SER A 42 16.99 -29.46 7.64
C SER A 42 18.44 -29.06 7.34
N GLN A 43 19.39 -29.46 8.19
CA GLN A 43 20.81 -29.20 8.02
C GLN A 43 21.66 -30.29 8.70
N VAL A 44 22.81 -30.64 8.11
CA VAL A 44 23.77 -31.62 8.67
C VAL A 44 25.20 -31.11 8.47
N ASN A 45 26.05 -31.29 9.48
CA ASN A 45 27.48 -31.04 9.38
C ASN A 45 28.16 -32.27 8.76
N VAL A 46 28.86 -32.08 7.64
CA VAL A 46 29.57 -33.16 6.94
C VAL A 46 30.76 -33.60 7.77
N ARG A 47 30.78 -34.87 8.20
CA ARG A 47 31.88 -35.47 8.97
C ARG A 47 33.23 -35.19 8.29
N ASP A 48 34.26 -34.97 9.10
CA ASP A 48 35.62 -34.62 8.68
C ASP A 48 35.76 -33.32 7.86
N SER A 49 34.75 -32.43 7.83
CA SER A 49 34.90 -31.09 7.25
C SER A 49 34.08 -30.01 7.98
N GLN A 50 34.49 -28.75 7.85
CA GLN A 50 33.76 -27.59 8.41
C GLN A 50 32.59 -27.15 7.51
N ARG A 51 31.93 -28.11 6.82
CA ARG A 51 30.88 -27.83 5.82
C ARG A 51 29.50 -28.22 6.36
N VAL A 52 28.54 -27.33 6.15
CA VAL A 52 27.13 -27.54 6.49
C VAL A 52 26.34 -27.72 5.19
N LEU A 53 25.54 -28.77 5.12
CA LEU A 53 24.57 -28.99 4.05
C LEU A 53 23.20 -28.52 4.51
N TYR A 54 22.40 -27.98 3.58
CA TYR A 54 21.04 -27.53 3.83
C TYR A 54 20.06 -28.30 2.95
N ILE A 55 18.97 -28.77 3.53
CA ILE A 55 17.97 -29.59 2.85
C ILE A 55 16.63 -28.86 2.77
N ARG A 56 16.05 -28.86 1.57
CA ARG A 56 14.74 -28.26 1.28
C ARG A 56 13.72 -29.35 1.00
N TYR A 57 12.97 -29.74 2.02
CA TYR A 57 11.93 -30.77 1.91
C TYR A 57 10.65 -30.21 1.29
N ARG A 58 10.09 -30.90 0.28
CA ARG A 58 8.78 -30.59 -0.30
C ARG A 58 7.91 -31.86 -0.36
N HIS A 59 6.70 -31.80 0.16
CA HIS A 59 5.71 -32.88 0.01
C HIS A 59 4.90 -32.79 -1.29
N HIS A 60 4.91 -31.62 -1.94
CA HIS A 60 4.35 -31.38 -3.26
C HIS A 60 5.38 -30.62 -4.11
N TYR A 61 5.70 -31.13 -5.31
CA TYR A 61 6.63 -30.49 -6.23
C TYR A 61 6.32 -30.86 -7.70
N PRO A 62 6.01 -29.89 -8.58
CA PRO A 62 5.74 -30.16 -10.00
C PRO A 62 6.96 -30.73 -10.74
N PRO A 63 6.87 -31.93 -11.37
CA PRO A 63 7.99 -32.55 -12.08
C PRO A 63 8.56 -31.67 -13.22
N GLU A 64 7.73 -30.83 -13.84
CA GLU A 64 8.14 -29.86 -14.88
C GLU A 64 9.09 -28.74 -14.41
N ASN A 65 9.34 -28.63 -13.11
CA ASN A 65 10.36 -27.75 -12.54
C ASN A 65 11.71 -28.47 -12.40
N ASN A 66 11.73 -29.80 -12.33
CA ASN A 66 12.94 -30.62 -12.33
C ASN A 66 13.70 -30.52 -13.66
N GLU A 67 12.99 -30.30 -14.78
CA GLU A 67 13.61 -30.07 -16.10
C GLU A 67 14.52 -28.83 -16.15
N TRP A 68 14.37 -27.89 -15.22
CA TRP A 68 15.21 -26.69 -15.10
C TRP A 68 16.40 -26.90 -14.15
N GLY A 69 16.55 -28.11 -13.59
CA GLY A 69 17.59 -28.46 -12.62
C GLY A 69 19.03 -28.38 -13.13
N ASP A 70 19.27 -28.38 -14.45
CA ASP A 70 20.62 -28.15 -15.00
C ASP A 70 20.97 -26.66 -15.14
N PHE A 71 19.96 -25.79 -15.12
CA PHE A 71 20.07 -24.32 -15.17
C PHE A 71 20.08 -23.69 -13.76
N GLN A 72 19.34 -24.27 -12.83
CA GLN A 72 19.30 -23.91 -11.41
C GLN A 72 19.21 -25.21 -10.56
N THR A 73 20.35 -25.69 -10.06
CA THR A 73 20.45 -27.02 -9.40
C THR A 73 19.63 -27.15 -8.12
N HIS A 74 19.28 -26.06 -7.44
CA HIS A 74 18.36 -26.06 -6.31
C HIS A 74 16.91 -26.45 -6.67
N ARG A 75 16.57 -26.55 -7.96
CA ARG A 75 15.30 -27.12 -8.46
C ARG A 75 15.38 -28.59 -8.82
N LYS A 76 16.58 -29.17 -8.78
CA LYS A 76 16.83 -30.56 -9.17
C LYS A 76 16.46 -31.47 -8.00
N VAL A 77 15.49 -32.35 -8.19
CA VAL A 77 15.13 -33.35 -7.17
C VAL A 77 16.26 -34.37 -7.09
N VAL A 78 17.05 -34.29 -6.02
CA VAL A 78 18.21 -35.16 -5.79
C VAL A 78 17.94 -36.21 -4.73
N GLY A 79 16.94 -36.01 -3.85
CA GLY A 79 16.51 -37.02 -2.89
C GLY A 79 15.02 -37.30 -2.96
N LEU A 80 14.65 -38.56 -2.71
CA LEU A 80 13.27 -39.01 -2.56
C LEU A 80 13.14 -39.78 -1.26
N ILE A 81 12.21 -39.38 -0.41
CA ILE A 81 11.79 -40.15 0.77
C ILE A 81 10.33 -40.55 0.56
N THR A 82 10.02 -41.81 0.80
CA THR A 82 8.65 -42.33 0.72
C THR A 82 8.20 -42.88 2.05
N ILE A 83 6.93 -42.68 2.39
CA ILE A 83 6.30 -43.13 3.64
C ILE A 83 5.15 -44.05 3.26
N THR A 84 5.06 -45.24 3.86
CA THR A 84 4.03 -46.22 3.54
C THR A 84 3.57 -47.01 4.76
N ASP A 85 2.29 -47.37 4.78
CA ASP A 85 1.72 -48.35 5.71
C ASP A 85 1.72 -49.74 5.04
N CYS A 86 2.22 -50.75 5.74
CA CYS A 86 2.23 -52.14 5.28
C CYS A 86 2.13 -53.09 6.48
N SER A 87 0.92 -53.52 6.83
CA SER A 87 0.67 -54.40 7.99
C SER A 87 0.78 -55.90 7.69
N SER A 88 1.12 -56.29 6.46
CA SER A 88 1.08 -57.68 6.01
C SER A 88 2.19 -58.01 5.02
N ALA A 89 2.88 -59.12 5.30
CA ALA A 89 3.95 -59.68 4.47
C ALA A 89 3.52 -60.01 3.03
N LYS A 90 2.22 -60.19 2.78
CA LYS A 90 1.68 -60.48 1.44
C LYS A 90 1.63 -59.25 0.55
N ASP A 91 1.48 -58.07 1.14
CA ASP A 91 1.30 -56.80 0.43
C ASP A 91 2.63 -56.09 0.19
N TRP A 92 3.67 -56.47 0.96
CA TRP A 92 5.03 -55.94 0.85
C TRP A 92 5.57 -55.89 -0.60
N PRO A 93 5.49 -56.94 -1.44
CA PRO A 93 5.97 -56.87 -2.81
C PRO A 93 5.27 -55.79 -3.65
N GLN A 94 3.94 -55.62 -3.47
CA GLN A 94 3.17 -54.60 -4.19
C GLN A 94 3.48 -53.18 -3.68
N THR A 95 3.78 -53.03 -2.39
CA THR A 95 4.21 -51.74 -1.81
C THR A 95 5.62 -51.36 -2.24
N PHE A 96 6.54 -52.32 -2.32
CA PHE A 96 7.90 -52.11 -2.80
C PHE A 96 7.92 -51.75 -4.31
N GLU A 97 7.09 -52.39 -5.13
CA GLU A 97 6.91 -52.03 -6.55
C GLU A 97 6.41 -50.57 -6.72
N LYS A 98 5.44 -50.14 -5.89
CA LYS A 98 4.97 -48.73 -5.91
C LYS A 98 6.09 -47.74 -5.55
N PHE A 99 7.00 -48.10 -4.66
CA PHE A 99 8.19 -47.29 -4.36
C PHE A 99 9.13 -47.20 -5.57
N HIS A 100 9.38 -48.31 -6.27
CA HIS A 100 10.16 -48.31 -7.51
C HIS A 100 9.55 -47.39 -8.59
N LEU A 101 8.22 -47.48 -8.81
CA LEU A 101 7.52 -46.61 -9.76
C LEU A 101 7.61 -45.11 -9.39
N GLN A 102 7.57 -44.76 -8.09
CA GLN A 102 7.81 -43.37 -7.66
C GLN A 102 9.27 -42.93 -7.87
N LYS A 103 10.24 -43.83 -7.64
CA LYS A 103 11.67 -43.59 -7.85
C LYS A 103 12.01 -43.33 -9.33
N GLU A 104 11.36 -44.03 -10.25
CA GLU A 104 11.55 -43.84 -11.70
C GLU A 104 11.17 -42.42 -12.17
N MET A 105 10.11 -41.82 -11.61
CA MET A 105 9.67 -40.45 -11.97
C MET A 105 10.76 -39.39 -11.80
N TYR A 106 11.72 -39.61 -10.89
CA TYR A 106 12.83 -38.71 -10.60
C TYR A 106 14.20 -39.32 -10.96
N GLY A 107 14.24 -40.53 -11.52
CA GLY A 107 15.46 -41.35 -11.63
C GLY A 107 16.60 -40.74 -12.45
N SER A 108 16.31 -39.81 -13.36
CA SER A 108 17.32 -39.07 -14.15
C SER A 108 18.05 -37.97 -13.37
N THR A 109 17.55 -37.58 -12.20
CA THR A 109 18.13 -36.52 -11.36
C THR A 109 18.50 -36.97 -9.96
N LEU A 110 17.94 -38.10 -9.50
CA LEU A 110 18.07 -38.64 -8.16
C LEU A 110 19.52 -39.07 -7.82
N TYR A 111 19.91 -38.83 -6.57
CA TYR A 111 21.20 -39.23 -6.00
C TYR A 111 21.01 -40.40 -5.03
N ASP A 112 19.98 -40.35 -4.18
CA ASP A 112 19.56 -41.45 -3.30
C ASP A 112 18.03 -41.43 -3.06
N SER A 113 17.48 -42.57 -2.61
CA SER A 113 16.06 -42.81 -2.34
C SER A 113 15.87 -43.63 -1.07
N ARG A 114 14.97 -43.25 -0.17
CA ARG A 114 14.62 -44.05 1.01
C ARG A 114 13.11 -44.32 1.12
N LEU A 115 12.76 -45.47 1.70
CA LEU A 115 11.40 -45.92 1.99
C LEU A 115 11.26 -46.20 3.49
N PHE A 116 10.32 -45.52 4.15
CA PHE A 116 9.96 -45.74 5.54
C PHE A 116 8.62 -46.48 5.61
N VAL A 117 8.66 -47.69 6.17
CA VAL A 117 7.55 -48.65 6.20
C VAL A 117 7.04 -48.78 7.63
N PHE A 118 5.74 -48.54 7.83
CA PHE A 118 5.10 -48.60 9.14
C PHE A 118 4.17 -49.82 9.22
N GLY A 119 4.17 -50.50 10.38
CA GLY A 119 3.29 -51.63 10.69
C GLY A 119 3.80 -53.02 10.28
N LEU A 120 4.93 -53.14 9.57
CA LEU A 120 5.48 -54.44 9.16
C LEU A 120 6.46 -55.01 10.20
N GLN A 121 6.28 -56.27 10.58
CA GLN A 121 7.11 -56.97 11.56
C GLN A 121 7.43 -58.41 11.10
N GLY A 122 8.42 -59.05 11.74
CA GLY A 122 8.92 -60.39 11.40
C GLY A 122 9.98 -60.40 10.29
N GLU A 123 10.28 -61.59 9.76
CA GLU A 123 11.46 -61.88 8.90
C GLU A 123 11.70 -60.88 7.76
N ILE A 124 10.65 -60.35 7.12
CA ILE A 124 10.79 -59.37 6.02
C ILE A 124 11.35 -58.04 6.52
N ALA A 125 10.97 -57.61 7.74
CA ALA A 125 11.44 -56.36 8.35
C ALA A 125 12.85 -56.49 8.96
N GLU A 126 13.24 -57.71 9.38
CA GLU A 126 14.57 -58.03 9.92
C GLU A 126 15.65 -58.13 8.84
N GLN A 127 15.27 -58.36 7.58
CA GLN A 127 16.20 -58.38 6.44
C GLN A 127 16.88 -57.01 6.23
N PRO A 128 18.23 -56.93 6.31
CA PRO A 128 18.94 -55.67 6.20
C PRO A 128 18.83 -55.09 4.79
N ARG A 129 18.19 -53.93 4.68
CA ARG A 129 18.11 -53.10 3.47
C ARG A 129 18.74 -51.73 3.75
N THR A 130 19.42 -51.16 2.78
CA THR A 130 20.03 -49.82 2.89
C THR A 130 19.05 -48.70 2.56
N ASP A 131 18.15 -48.97 1.61
CA ASP A 131 17.15 -48.04 1.09
C ASP A 131 15.79 -48.13 1.82
N VAL A 132 15.56 -49.15 2.65
CA VAL A 132 14.31 -49.34 3.41
C VAL A 132 14.58 -49.33 4.92
N ALA A 133 13.73 -48.63 5.68
CA ALA A 133 13.65 -48.76 7.13
C ALA A 133 12.22 -49.15 7.55
N PHE A 134 12.11 -50.13 8.44
CA PHE A 134 10.84 -50.63 8.99
C PHE A 134 10.64 -50.12 10.41
N TYR A 135 9.40 -49.80 10.77
CA TYR A 135 8.99 -49.29 12.08
C TYR A 135 7.73 -50.03 12.56
N PRO A 136 7.67 -50.50 13.82
CA PRO A 136 6.49 -51.15 14.38
C PRO A 136 5.22 -50.30 14.29
N SER A 137 5.34 -48.99 14.56
CA SER A 137 4.25 -48.02 14.50
C SER A 137 4.78 -46.61 14.24
N TYR A 138 3.87 -45.67 13.99
CA TYR A 138 4.18 -44.23 13.86
C TYR A 138 4.68 -43.57 15.15
N ASP A 139 4.56 -44.26 16.28
CA ASP A 139 4.99 -43.81 17.60
C ASP A 139 6.34 -44.45 17.94
N GLU A 140 6.53 -45.74 17.64
CA GLU A 140 7.77 -46.51 17.81
C GLU A 140 8.77 -46.30 16.64
N CYS A 141 9.14 -45.05 16.37
CA CYS A 141 10.06 -44.73 15.27
C CYS A 141 11.16 -43.74 15.68
N GLU A 142 11.82 -43.99 16.81
CA GLU A 142 12.86 -43.12 17.39
C GLU A 142 14.06 -42.85 16.45
N THR A 143 14.42 -43.79 15.56
CA THR A 143 15.60 -43.65 14.70
C THR A 143 15.38 -42.84 13.42
N VAL A 144 14.19 -42.28 13.18
CA VAL A 144 13.84 -41.56 11.94
C VAL A 144 14.84 -40.44 11.62
N GLU A 145 15.13 -39.56 12.57
CA GLU A 145 16.06 -38.43 12.37
C GLU A 145 17.45 -38.93 11.98
N LYS A 146 17.97 -39.94 12.68
CA LYS A 146 19.27 -40.56 12.34
C LYS A 146 19.27 -41.20 10.94
N ARG A 147 18.18 -41.86 10.53
CA ARG A 147 18.03 -42.38 9.15
C ARG A 147 18.00 -41.27 8.11
N ILE A 148 17.61 -40.05 8.48
CA ILE A 148 17.69 -38.87 7.62
C ILE A 148 19.11 -38.28 7.61
N GLU A 149 19.84 -38.29 8.72
CA GLU A 149 21.28 -37.96 8.74
C GLU A 149 22.09 -38.91 7.83
N ASP A 150 21.92 -40.24 8.00
CA ASP A 150 22.52 -41.29 7.15
C ASP A 150 22.18 -41.13 5.64
N PHE A 151 21.06 -40.48 5.32
CA PHE A 151 20.59 -40.20 3.96
C PHE A 151 21.14 -38.87 3.41
N ILE A 152 21.34 -37.86 4.25
CA ILE A 152 21.97 -36.60 3.84
C ILE A 152 23.46 -36.84 3.55
N GLU A 153 24.11 -37.75 4.27
CA GLU A 153 25.49 -38.17 4.02
C GLU A 153 25.64 -38.93 2.68
N SER A 154 24.69 -39.79 2.28
CA SER A 154 24.73 -40.42 0.96
C SER A 154 24.47 -39.42 -0.18
N LEU A 155 23.51 -38.49 -0.01
CA LEU A 155 23.31 -37.38 -0.94
C LEU A 155 24.59 -36.54 -1.11
N PHE A 156 25.34 -36.32 -0.02
CA PHE A 156 26.60 -35.58 -0.06
C PHE A 156 27.70 -36.28 -0.87
N ILE A 157 27.91 -37.57 -0.66
CA ILE A 157 28.94 -38.34 -1.38
C ILE A 157 28.70 -38.26 -2.90
N VAL A 158 27.45 -38.38 -3.32
CA VAL A 158 27.04 -38.29 -4.73
C VAL A 158 27.16 -36.85 -5.27
N LEU A 159 26.84 -35.83 -4.46
CA LEU A 159 27.05 -34.41 -4.80
C LEU A 159 28.54 -34.11 -5.04
N GLU A 160 29.40 -34.51 -4.11
CA GLU A 160 30.84 -34.22 -4.15
C GLU A 160 31.50 -34.92 -5.35
N SER A 161 31.14 -36.17 -5.63
CA SER A 161 31.58 -36.88 -6.85
C SER A 161 31.17 -36.11 -8.12
N LYS A 162 29.89 -35.72 -8.24
CA LYS A 162 29.39 -34.99 -9.43
C LYS A 162 29.99 -33.59 -9.56
N ARG A 163 30.35 -32.95 -8.45
CA ARG A 163 31.05 -31.66 -8.42
C ARG A 163 32.48 -31.82 -8.93
N LEU A 164 33.22 -32.80 -8.42
CA LEU A 164 34.60 -33.09 -8.83
C LEU A 164 34.67 -33.47 -10.33
N ASP A 165 33.83 -34.41 -10.78
CA ASP A 165 33.77 -34.84 -12.19
C ASP A 165 33.52 -33.69 -13.18
N ARG A 166 32.76 -32.66 -12.77
CA ARG A 166 32.44 -31.48 -13.60
C ARG A 166 33.44 -30.32 -13.42
N ALA A 167 34.19 -30.30 -12.32
CA ALA A 167 35.22 -29.28 -12.07
C ALA A 167 36.54 -29.59 -12.83
N THR A 168 36.85 -30.87 -13.03
CA THR A 168 38.01 -31.33 -13.81
C THR A 168 37.76 -31.22 -15.32
N ASP A 169 38.43 -30.30 -16.00
CA ASP A 169 38.52 -30.28 -17.47
C ASP A 169 39.41 -31.45 -17.93
N LYS A 170 38.81 -32.65 -18.10
CA LYS A 170 39.50 -33.85 -18.60
C LYS A 170 39.94 -33.60 -20.05
N SER A 171 41.25 -33.58 -20.30
CA SER A 171 41.86 -33.12 -21.56
C SER A 171 41.59 -34.09 -22.73
N GLY A 172 40.46 -33.88 -23.41
CA GLY A 172 40.03 -34.67 -24.57
C GLY A 172 38.51 -34.73 -24.71
N ASP A 173 37.77 -34.65 -23.59
CA ASP A 173 36.31 -34.74 -23.59
C ASP A 173 35.64 -33.45 -24.11
N LYS A 174 34.63 -33.60 -24.99
CA LYS A 174 33.78 -32.47 -25.40
C LYS A 174 32.83 -32.12 -24.23
N ILE A 175 33.04 -30.97 -23.60
CA ILE A 175 32.18 -30.43 -22.53
C ILE A 175 30.71 -30.43 -23.01
N PRO A 176 29.78 -31.10 -22.32
CA PRO A 176 28.39 -31.19 -22.76
C PRO A 176 27.66 -29.85 -22.63
N LEU A 177 26.88 -29.50 -23.65
CA LEU A 177 26.04 -28.31 -23.63
C LEU A 177 24.83 -28.53 -22.72
N LEU A 178 24.79 -27.82 -21.58
CA LEU A 178 23.61 -27.73 -20.73
C LEU A 178 22.59 -26.78 -21.37
N CYS A 179 21.29 -27.13 -21.32
CA CYS A 179 20.20 -26.39 -21.99
C CYS A 179 18.98 -26.27 -21.08
N VAL A 180 18.25 -25.15 -21.13
CA VAL A 180 16.88 -25.10 -20.58
C VAL A 180 15.89 -25.82 -21.52
N PRO A 181 14.68 -26.22 -21.06
CA PRO A 181 13.79 -27.08 -21.86
C PRO A 181 13.37 -26.51 -23.22
N PHE A 182 13.27 -25.18 -23.37
CA PHE A 182 12.93 -24.55 -24.65
C PHE A 182 14.10 -24.42 -25.63
N GLU A 183 15.35 -24.32 -25.15
CA GLU A 183 16.55 -24.20 -26.00
C GLU A 183 16.85 -25.47 -26.80
N LYS A 184 16.29 -26.63 -26.41
CA LYS A 184 16.58 -27.95 -27.02
C LYS A 184 16.35 -28.00 -28.54
N LYS A 185 15.55 -27.09 -29.11
CA LYS A 185 15.30 -27.00 -30.56
C LYS A 185 16.22 -26.01 -31.28
N ASP A 186 16.76 -25.01 -30.56
CA ASP A 186 17.48 -23.87 -31.14
C ASP A 186 18.94 -24.20 -31.50
N PHE A 187 19.43 -25.39 -31.11
CA PHE A 187 20.81 -25.84 -31.28
C PHE A 187 20.99 -27.00 -32.28
N VAL A 188 19.93 -27.39 -32.99
CA VAL A 188 20.02 -28.39 -34.07
C VAL A 188 20.81 -27.80 -35.25
N GLY A 189 21.85 -28.49 -35.70
CA GLY A 189 22.68 -28.08 -36.84
C GLY A 189 23.76 -27.03 -36.54
N LEU A 190 24.06 -26.72 -35.26
CA LEU A 190 25.19 -25.85 -34.91
C LEU A 190 26.56 -26.52 -35.11
N ASP A 191 27.55 -25.71 -35.51
CA ASP A 191 28.96 -26.09 -35.47
C ASP A 191 29.44 -26.23 -34.01
N THR A 192 29.50 -27.48 -33.55
CA THR A 192 29.98 -27.85 -32.21
C THR A 192 31.48 -27.64 -32.01
N ASP A 193 32.24 -27.48 -33.10
CA ASP A 193 33.69 -27.30 -33.05
C ASP A 193 34.15 -25.85 -33.09
N SER A 194 33.25 -24.92 -33.41
CA SER A 194 33.47 -23.47 -33.29
C SER A 194 33.95 -23.04 -31.90
N ARG A 195 34.88 -22.08 -31.86
CA ARG A 195 35.38 -21.44 -30.62
C ARG A 195 34.23 -20.85 -29.78
N HIS A 196 33.19 -20.34 -30.43
CA HIS A 196 32.02 -19.75 -29.79
C HIS A 196 31.15 -20.81 -29.08
N TYR A 197 30.89 -21.96 -29.72
CA TYR A 197 30.16 -23.07 -29.10
C TYR A 197 30.94 -23.66 -27.92
N LYS A 198 32.24 -23.90 -28.08
CA LYS A 198 33.12 -24.42 -27.02
C LYS A 198 33.16 -23.47 -25.80
N LYS A 199 33.30 -22.16 -26.02
CA LYS A 199 33.27 -21.15 -24.94
C LYS A 199 31.90 -21.04 -24.26
N ARG A 200 30.80 -21.22 -24.99
CA ARG A 200 29.44 -21.35 -24.41
C ARG A 200 29.34 -22.56 -23.48
N CYS A 201 29.75 -23.75 -23.94
CA CYS A 201 29.68 -24.97 -23.14
C CYS A 201 30.50 -24.84 -21.85
N GLN A 202 31.73 -24.29 -21.95
CA GLN A 202 32.58 -24.00 -20.80
C GLN A 202 31.91 -23.01 -19.83
N GLY A 203 31.33 -21.92 -20.32
CA GLY A 203 30.63 -20.92 -19.49
C GLY A 203 29.42 -21.51 -18.74
N ARG A 204 28.59 -22.29 -19.43
CA ARG A 204 27.43 -22.97 -18.82
C ARG A 204 27.86 -24.02 -17.79
N MET A 205 28.94 -24.78 -18.08
CA MET A 205 29.50 -25.74 -17.12
C MET A 205 30.09 -25.05 -15.89
N ARG A 206 30.88 -23.97 -16.05
CA ARG A 206 31.42 -23.20 -14.91
C ARG A 206 30.30 -22.63 -14.04
N LYS A 207 29.19 -22.15 -14.62
CA LYS A 207 27.99 -21.75 -13.85
C LYS A 207 27.46 -22.91 -12.99
N HIS A 208 27.26 -24.06 -13.61
CA HIS A 208 26.70 -25.25 -12.95
C HIS A 208 27.63 -25.82 -11.87
N VAL A 209 28.96 -25.81 -12.08
CA VAL A 209 29.94 -26.16 -11.03
C VAL A 209 29.89 -25.15 -9.88
N GLY A 210 29.67 -23.85 -10.17
CA GLY A 210 29.41 -22.84 -9.14
C GLY A 210 28.21 -23.18 -8.26
N ASP A 211 27.08 -23.58 -8.85
CA ASP A 211 25.91 -24.04 -8.10
C ASP A 211 26.22 -25.28 -7.24
N LEU A 212 26.94 -26.28 -7.79
CA LEU A 212 27.30 -27.50 -7.05
C LEU A 212 28.29 -27.20 -5.90
N CYS A 213 29.23 -26.28 -6.07
CA CYS A 213 30.08 -25.78 -4.98
C CYS A 213 29.24 -25.11 -3.89
N LEU A 214 28.25 -24.28 -4.26
CA LEU A 214 27.38 -23.60 -3.30
C LEU A 214 26.52 -24.60 -2.50
N GLN A 215 25.93 -25.60 -3.16
CA GLN A 215 25.19 -26.68 -2.51
C GLN A 215 26.07 -27.60 -1.65
N ALA A 216 27.36 -27.73 -1.96
CA ALA A 216 28.34 -28.47 -1.17
C ALA A 216 28.95 -27.65 -0.01
N GLY A 217 28.42 -26.45 0.29
CA GLY A 217 28.94 -25.56 1.34
C GLY A 217 30.27 -24.87 1.00
N MET A 218 30.74 -24.98 -0.25
CA MET A 218 32.00 -24.40 -0.74
C MET A 218 31.76 -23.00 -1.31
N LEU A 219 31.37 -22.08 -0.43
CA LEU A 219 30.91 -20.73 -0.77
C LEU A 219 31.96 -19.94 -1.58
N GLN A 220 33.24 -20.01 -1.19
CA GLN A 220 34.32 -19.27 -1.86
C GLN A 220 34.58 -19.76 -3.30
N ASP A 221 34.58 -21.07 -3.52
CA ASP A 221 34.76 -21.67 -4.84
C ASP A 221 33.55 -21.41 -5.75
N SER A 222 32.34 -21.31 -5.16
CA SER A 222 31.15 -20.90 -5.91
C SER A 222 31.28 -19.48 -6.48
N LEU A 223 31.78 -18.52 -5.69
CA LEU A 223 32.01 -17.14 -6.13
C LEU A 223 33.02 -17.09 -7.28
N VAL A 224 34.13 -17.83 -7.19
CA VAL A 224 35.14 -17.94 -8.26
C VAL A 224 34.49 -18.47 -9.55
N HIS A 225 33.77 -19.59 -9.47
CA HIS A 225 33.16 -20.20 -10.66
C HIS A 225 32.03 -19.36 -11.27
N TYR A 226 31.27 -18.60 -10.47
CA TYR A 226 30.30 -17.65 -11.00
C TYR A 226 30.94 -16.48 -11.74
N HIS A 227 32.04 -15.89 -11.24
CA HIS A 227 32.79 -14.86 -11.99
C HIS A 227 33.34 -15.40 -13.31
N MET A 228 33.98 -16.57 -13.30
CA MET A 228 34.44 -17.25 -14.54
C MET A 228 33.27 -17.45 -15.53
N ALA A 229 32.11 -17.91 -15.05
CA ALA A 229 30.93 -18.10 -15.88
C ALA A 229 30.42 -16.77 -16.47
N VAL A 230 30.37 -15.70 -15.68
CA VAL A 230 29.96 -14.36 -16.11
C VAL A 230 30.85 -13.84 -17.26
N GLU A 231 32.18 -13.95 -17.14
CA GLU A 231 33.12 -13.55 -18.19
C GLU A 231 32.95 -14.37 -19.47
N LEU A 232 32.91 -15.70 -19.34
CA LEU A 232 32.77 -16.62 -20.46
C LEU A 232 31.46 -16.37 -21.22
N LEU A 233 30.33 -16.33 -20.51
CA LEU A 233 28.98 -16.20 -21.08
C LEU A 233 28.71 -14.81 -21.66
N ARG A 234 29.20 -13.73 -21.02
CA ARG A 234 29.10 -12.35 -21.55
C ARG A 234 29.83 -12.23 -22.89
N SER A 235 31.00 -12.86 -23.04
CA SER A 235 31.76 -12.83 -24.29
C SER A 235 31.16 -13.63 -25.46
N VAL A 236 30.13 -14.44 -25.23
CA VAL A 236 29.37 -15.19 -26.26
C VAL A 236 27.89 -14.81 -26.33
N ASN A 237 27.52 -13.67 -25.72
CA ASN A 237 26.16 -13.11 -25.66
C ASN A 237 25.08 -14.11 -25.18
N ASP A 238 25.44 -15.04 -24.30
CA ASP A 238 24.52 -16.05 -23.76
C ASP A 238 23.73 -15.49 -22.57
N PHE A 239 22.84 -14.54 -22.87
CA PHE A 239 22.20 -13.70 -21.85
C PHE A 239 21.39 -14.49 -20.82
N LEU A 240 20.71 -15.57 -21.22
CA LEU A 240 19.92 -16.41 -20.30
C LEU A 240 20.79 -17.03 -19.21
N TRP A 241 21.91 -17.64 -19.60
CA TRP A 241 22.84 -18.29 -18.66
C TRP A 241 23.72 -17.28 -17.93
N LEU A 242 24.05 -16.15 -18.57
CA LEU A 242 24.71 -15.02 -17.90
C LEU A 242 23.84 -14.45 -16.77
N GLY A 243 22.52 -14.32 -16.99
CA GLY A 243 21.57 -13.94 -15.94
C GLY A 243 21.58 -14.92 -14.77
N ALA A 244 21.62 -16.23 -15.04
CA ALA A 244 21.72 -17.26 -14.01
C ALA A 244 23.08 -17.32 -13.29
N ALA A 245 24.18 -16.96 -13.95
CA ALA A 245 25.48 -16.82 -13.31
C ALA A 245 25.51 -15.60 -12.36
N LEU A 246 24.90 -14.48 -12.78
CA LEU A 246 24.72 -13.29 -11.96
C LEU A 246 23.78 -13.53 -10.77
N GLU A 247 22.65 -14.22 -10.96
CA GLU A 247 21.73 -14.60 -9.88
C GLU A 247 22.40 -15.54 -8.86
N GLY A 248 23.23 -16.48 -9.34
CA GLY A 248 24.06 -17.33 -8.48
C GLY A 248 25.08 -16.53 -7.67
N LEU A 249 25.82 -15.63 -8.32
CA LEU A 249 26.79 -14.73 -7.67
C LEU A 249 26.13 -13.83 -6.62
N CYS A 250 24.95 -13.29 -6.92
CA CYS A 250 24.14 -12.52 -5.97
C CYS A 250 23.75 -13.40 -4.78
N SER A 251 23.23 -14.60 -5.03
CA SER A 251 22.71 -15.48 -3.97
C SER A 251 23.82 -15.98 -3.04
N ALA A 252 25.00 -16.32 -3.57
CA ALA A 252 26.19 -16.61 -2.78
C ALA A 252 26.64 -15.39 -1.95
N SER A 253 26.67 -14.19 -2.55
CA SER A 253 27.02 -12.96 -1.83
C SER A 253 25.99 -12.60 -0.74
N VAL A 254 24.71 -12.92 -0.95
CA VAL A 254 23.64 -12.76 0.05
C VAL A 254 23.82 -13.73 1.22
N ILE A 255 24.14 -15.00 0.94
CA ILE A 255 24.46 -16.00 1.98
C ILE A 255 25.66 -15.56 2.83
N TYR A 256 26.67 -14.92 2.22
CA TYR A 256 27.83 -14.36 2.92
C TYR A 256 27.47 -13.19 3.85
N HIS A 257 26.78 -12.16 3.34
CA HIS A 257 26.47 -10.93 4.10
C HIS A 257 25.29 -11.07 5.07
N TYR A 258 24.36 -11.99 4.81
CA TYR A 258 23.10 -12.12 5.57
C TYR A 258 22.87 -13.57 6.04
N PRO A 259 23.75 -14.15 6.88
CA PRO A 259 23.62 -15.53 7.36
C PRO A 259 22.35 -15.81 8.19
N GLY A 260 21.63 -14.76 8.63
CA GLY A 260 20.29 -14.88 9.23
C GLY A 260 19.15 -15.14 8.21
N GLY A 261 19.44 -15.08 6.91
CA GLY A 261 18.55 -15.45 5.81
C GLY A 261 17.55 -14.38 5.34
N THR A 262 17.28 -14.38 4.04
CA THR A 262 16.30 -13.50 3.37
C THR A 262 14.85 -13.97 3.50
N GLY A 263 14.57 -15.14 4.08
CA GLY A 263 13.21 -15.66 4.28
C GLY A 263 12.31 -14.85 5.24
N GLY A 264 12.88 -14.14 6.22
CA GLY A 264 12.12 -13.46 7.27
C GLY A 264 11.75 -14.38 8.44
N LYS A 265 11.09 -13.84 9.49
CA LYS A 265 10.84 -14.55 10.76
C LYS A 265 9.65 -15.53 10.72
N VAL A 266 9.62 -16.44 9.75
CA VAL A 266 8.66 -17.56 9.73
C VAL A 266 9.19 -18.69 10.62
N GLY A 267 8.89 -18.59 11.92
CA GLY A 267 9.29 -19.54 12.95
C GLY A 267 10.71 -19.30 13.50
N SER A 268 10.89 -19.55 14.80
CA SER A 268 12.21 -19.49 15.44
C SER A 268 12.98 -20.77 15.14
N ARG A 269 13.77 -20.78 14.06
CA ARG A 269 14.86 -21.76 13.90
C ARG A 269 15.89 -21.48 14.99
N ARG A 270 15.96 -22.37 16.00
CA ARG A 270 16.90 -22.24 17.12
C ARG A 270 18.33 -22.51 16.65
N ALA A 271 19.08 -21.46 16.35
CA ALA A 271 20.54 -21.52 16.42
C ALA A 271 20.94 -21.61 17.92
N GLN A 272 21.34 -22.80 18.37
CA GLN A 272 21.92 -23.02 19.71
C GLN A 272 23.35 -23.54 19.56
N GLY A 273 24.29 -22.94 20.30
CA GLY A 273 25.69 -23.39 20.43
C GLY A 273 26.60 -22.93 19.28
N GLY A 274 27.45 -21.93 19.54
CA GLY A 274 28.41 -21.45 18.53
C GLY A 274 28.95 -20.03 18.75
N SER A 275 29.29 -19.65 19.97
CA SER A 275 29.88 -18.33 20.25
C SER A 275 31.35 -18.26 19.83
N LEU A 276 31.64 -17.65 18.69
CA LEU A 276 32.98 -17.18 18.34
C LEU A 276 33.08 -15.66 18.56
N SER A 277 34.19 -15.20 19.13
CA SER A 277 34.29 -13.84 19.68
C SER A 277 34.36 -12.76 18.60
N ALA A 278 33.55 -11.71 18.77
CA ALA A 278 33.50 -10.54 17.89
C ALA A 278 34.40 -9.41 18.39
N GLU A 279 35.69 -9.67 18.63
CA GLU A 279 36.59 -8.71 19.28
C GLU A 279 37.99 -8.61 18.65
N ALA A 280 38.03 -8.26 17.36
CA ALA A 280 39.19 -7.62 16.72
C ALA A 280 38.69 -6.78 15.53
N GLY A 281 38.99 -5.49 15.40
CA GLY A 281 39.83 -4.64 16.24
C GLY A 281 40.42 -3.51 15.40
N ASN A 282 39.64 -2.45 15.15
CA ASN A 282 39.92 -1.36 14.20
C ASN A 282 41.39 -0.88 14.17
N ARG A 283 42.10 -1.13 13.05
CA ARG A 283 43.29 -0.38 12.64
C ARG A 283 43.33 -0.18 11.12
N HIS A 284 42.80 0.95 10.66
CA HIS A 284 43.08 1.47 9.32
C HIS A 284 44.59 1.68 9.14
N ARG A 285 45.12 1.37 7.96
CA ARG A 285 46.47 1.75 7.53
C ARG A 285 46.39 2.24 6.08
N PRO A 286 46.50 3.56 5.80
CA PRO A 286 46.50 4.06 4.44
C PRO A 286 47.83 3.70 3.76
N GLY A 287 47.78 3.25 2.51
CA GLY A 287 48.98 2.87 1.74
C GLY A 287 49.01 1.42 1.27
N ALA A 288 48.04 1.04 0.43
CA ALA A 288 48.15 -0.09 -0.48
C ALA A 288 47.63 0.37 -1.84
N GLN A 289 48.47 0.27 -2.87
CA GLN A 289 48.21 0.87 -4.18
C GLN A 289 47.22 0.02 -4.99
N GLU A 290 46.33 0.65 -5.75
CA GLU A 290 45.43 -0.07 -6.66
C GLU A 290 46.23 -0.81 -7.72
N VAL A 291 46.24 -2.13 -7.64
CA VAL A 291 46.73 -3.00 -8.70
C VAL A 291 45.53 -3.74 -9.27
N LEU A 292 45.02 -3.20 -10.40
CA LEU A 292 44.08 -3.90 -11.27
C LEU A 292 44.68 -5.25 -11.67
N ILE A 293 43.90 -6.32 -11.59
CA ILE A 293 44.29 -7.62 -12.15
C ILE A 293 44.12 -7.50 -13.67
N ASP A 294 45.23 -7.52 -14.39
CA ASP A 294 45.25 -7.43 -15.85
C ASP A 294 44.66 -8.71 -16.48
N PRO A 295 43.57 -8.64 -17.29
CA PRO A 295 42.86 -9.84 -17.78
C PRO A 295 43.64 -10.79 -18.70
N GLY A 296 44.91 -10.50 -19.02
CA GLY A 296 45.76 -11.35 -19.88
C GLY A 296 46.29 -12.64 -19.25
N ALA A 297 46.33 -12.73 -17.91
CA ALA A 297 47.08 -13.78 -17.19
C ALA A 297 46.44 -15.19 -17.17
N LEU A 298 45.25 -15.39 -17.75
CA LEU A 298 44.51 -16.67 -17.73
C LEU A 298 44.59 -17.42 -19.07
N THR A 299 45.80 -17.64 -19.58
CA THR A 299 46.05 -18.53 -20.72
C THR A 299 47.17 -19.54 -20.41
N SER A 300 46.90 -20.82 -20.73
CA SER A 300 47.83 -21.96 -20.66
C SER A 300 48.69 -22.10 -19.39
N ASN A 301 48.08 -22.57 -18.29
CA ASN A 301 48.42 -23.86 -17.65
C ASN A 301 47.52 -24.12 -16.42
N GLY A 302 47.58 -25.33 -15.86
CA GLY A 302 46.70 -25.76 -14.76
C GLY A 302 46.92 -24.99 -13.47
N ILE A 303 45.83 -24.71 -12.75
CA ILE A 303 45.85 -24.08 -11.42
C ILE A 303 46.22 -25.15 -10.39
N ASN A 304 47.41 -25.05 -9.79
CA ASN A 304 47.78 -25.85 -8.61
C ASN A 304 46.97 -25.40 -7.38
N ALA A 305 46.65 -26.34 -6.49
CA ALA A 305 45.69 -26.12 -5.40
C ALA A 305 46.19 -25.23 -4.25
N ASP A 306 47.52 -25.12 -4.05
CA ASP A 306 48.12 -24.73 -2.77
C ASP A 306 48.42 -23.22 -2.60
N THR A 307 47.93 -22.34 -3.48
CA THR A 307 48.13 -20.87 -3.39
C THR A 307 46.93 -20.10 -2.79
N SER A 308 45.98 -20.78 -2.16
CA SER A 308 44.71 -20.21 -1.64
C SER A 308 44.74 -19.76 -0.16
N ALA A 309 45.94 -19.50 0.38
CA ALA A 309 46.14 -19.06 1.76
C ALA A 309 45.79 -17.57 1.98
N GLU A 310 44.61 -17.36 2.56
CA GLU A 310 44.20 -16.23 3.42
C GLU A 310 44.00 -14.83 2.80
N ILE A 311 44.85 -14.35 1.87
CA ILE A 311 44.84 -12.93 1.43
C ILE A 311 43.80 -12.63 0.32
N GLY A 312 43.15 -13.65 -0.25
CA GLY A 312 42.17 -13.49 -1.35
C GLY A 312 40.68 -13.52 -0.98
N ARG A 313 40.30 -14.09 0.18
CA ARG A 313 38.94 -14.65 0.42
C ARG A 313 37.79 -13.64 0.52
N ALA A 314 38.06 -12.34 0.57
CA ALA A 314 37.03 -11.30 0.58
C ALA A 314 36.77 -10.68 -0.82
N LYS A 315 37.71 -10.84 -1.78
CA LYS A 315 37.72 -10.03 -3.02
C LYS A 315 36.67 -10.43 -4.06
N ASN A 316 36.10 -11.63 -3.97
CA ASN A 316 35.18 -12.18 -4.97
C ASN A 316 33.71 -12.06 -4.57
N CYS A 317 33.40 -11.66 -3.34
CA CYS A 317 32.03 -11.40 -2.90
C CYS A 317 31.57 -10.02 -3.41
N LEU A 318 30.35 -9.91 -3.90
CA LEU A 318 29.75 -8.60 -4.21
C LEU A 318 29.55 -7.80 -2.92
N SER A 319 29.60 -6.46 -2.98
CA SER A 319 29.17 -5.63 -1.85
C SER A 319 27.64 -5.70 -1.67
N PRO A 320 27.10 -5.30 -0.51
CA PRO A 320 25.66 -5.14 -0.31
C PRO A 320 24.95 -4.32 -1.40
N GLU A 321 25.62 -3.32 -1.98
CA GLU A 321 25.06 -2.45 -3.00
C GLU A 321 25.11 -3.11 -4.39
N ASP A 322 26.26 -3.69 -4.76
CA ASP A 322 26.46 -4.40 -6.03
C ASP A 322 25.47 -5.55 -6.25
N ILE A 323 25.08 -6.27 -5.17
CA ILE A 323 24.10 -7.37 -5.23
C ILE A 323 22.80 -6.91 -5.91
N ILE A 324 22.35 -5.69 -5.63
CA ILE A 324 21.09 -5.16 -6.18
C ILE A 324 21.25 -4.86 -7.67
N ASP A 325 22.36 -4.26 -8.08
CA ASP A 325 22.60 -3.94 -9.48
C ASP A 325 22.92 -5.18 -10.32
N LYS A 326 23.49 -6.23 -9.71
CA LYS A 326 23.63 -7.54 -10.37
C LYS A 326 22.31 -8.33 -10.43
N TYR A 327 21.38 -8.15 -9.50
CA TYR A 327 19.99 -8.58 -9.71
C TYR A 327 19.32 -7.78 -10.85
N LYS A 328 19.48 -6.45 -10.94
CA LYS A 328 18.96 -5.64 -12.08
C LYS A 328 19.52 -6.15 -13.41
N GLU A 329 20.82 -6.43 -13.50
CA GLU A 329 21.48 -7.00 -14.69
C GLU A 329 20.89 -8.39 -15.05
N ALA A 330 20.73 -9.30 -14.07
CA ALA A 330 20.16 -10.63 -14.27
C ALA A 330 18.69 -10.59 -14.75
N ILE A 331 17.84 -9.80 -14.08
CA ILE A 331 16.42 -9.64 -14.40
C ILE A 331 16.25 -9.04 -15.81
N SER A 332 17.06 -8.03 -16.17
CA SER A 332 17.08 -7.46 -17.52
C SER A 332 17.43 -8.50 -18.60
N TYR A 333 18.29 -9.47 -18.28
CA TYR A 333 18.59 -10.58 -19.18
C TYR A 333 17.49 -11.63 -19.24
N TYR A 334 16.78 -11.93 -18.15
CA TYR A 334 15.62 -12.83 -18.18
C TYR A 334 14.45 -12.26 -18.98
N GLY A 335 14.13 -10.97 -18.84
CA GLY A 335 13.06 -10.29 -19.59
C GLY A 335 13.27 -10.22 -21.12
N LYS A 336 14.43 -10.65 -21.64
CA LYS A 336 14.65 -10.89 -23.08
C LYS A 336 13.92 -12.14 -23.58
N TYR A 337 13.62 -13.12 -22.72
CA TYR A 337 13.13 -14.45 -23.10
C TYR A 337 11.68 -14.66 -22.66
N LYS A 338 10.75 -14.74 -23.64
CA LYS A 338 9.29 -14.92 -23.39
C LYS A 338 8.92 -16.17 -22.56
N ASN A 339 9.84 -17.15 -22.44
CA ASN A 339 9.66 -18.37 -21.65
C ASN A 339 10.36 -18.34 -20.28
N ALA A 340 11.01 -17.23 -19.90
CA ALA A 340 11.76 -17.10 -18.64
C ALA A 340 11.05 -16.24 -17.57
N GLY A 341 9.84 -15.74 -17.83
CA GLY A 341 9.13 -14.81 -16.93
C GLY A 341 8.88 -15.33 -15.50
N VAL A 342 8.87 -16.65 -15.29
CA VAL A 342 8.83 -17.24 -13.94
C VAL A 342 10.14 -16.95 -13.19
N ILE A 343 11.29 -17.25 -13.81
CA ILE A 343 12.63 -16.97 -13.28
C ILE A 343 12.83 -15.46 -13.07
N GLU A 344 12.38 -14.63 -14.01
CA GLU A 344 12.40 -13.17 -13.93
C GLU A 344 11.68 -12.68 -12.66
N LEU A 345 10.48 -13.21 -12.39
CA LEU A 345 9.70 -12.85 -11.21
C LEU A 345 10.31 -13.37 -9.91
N GLU A 346 10.83 -14.59 -9.89
CA GLU A 346 11.50 -15.15 -8.70
C GLU A 346 12.79 -14.40 -8.38
N ALA A 347 13.55 -13.95 -9.38
CA ALA A 347 14.72 -13.08 -9.19
C ALA A 347 14.30 -11.69 -8.65
N CYS A 348 13.22 -11.09 -9.15
CA CYS A 348 12.62 -9.89 -8.55
C CYS A 348 12.25 -10.09 -7.07
N VAL A 349 11.62 -11.22 -6.73
CA VAL A 349 11.24 -11.54 -5.33
C VAL A 349 12.47 -11.69 -4.43
N LYS A 350 13.55 -12.34 -4.90
CA LYS A 350 14.83 -12.41 -4.17
C LYS A 350 15.42 -11.01 -3.94
N ALA A 351 15.50 -10.17 -4.99
CA ALA A 351 16.01 -8.81 -4.89
C ALA A 351 15.22 -7.96 -3.87
N VAL A 352 13.88 -8.03 -3.89
CA VAL A 352 13.01 -7.36 -2.91
C VAL A 352 13.26 -7.85 -1.48
N ARG A 353 13.46 -9.16 -1.27
CA ARG A 353 13.76 -9.71 0.07
C ARG A 353 15.12 -9.24 0.60
N VAL A 354 16.11 -9.02 -0.25
CA VAL A 354 17.41 -8.40 0.11
C VAL A 354 17.22 -6.91 0.43
N LEU A 355 16.55 -6.14 -0.43
CA LEU A 355 16.29 -4.71 -0.20
C LEU A 355 15.49 -4.44 1.09
N ALA A 356 14.58 -5.34 1.46
CA ALA A 356 13.86 -5.28 2.73
C ALA A 356 14.79 -5.38 3.95
N ILE A 357 15.83 -6.21 3.88
CA ILE A 357 16.85 -6.34 4.95
C ILE A 357 17.79 -5.13 4.95
N GLN A 358 18.14 -4.60 3.77
CA GLN A 358 18.86 -3.34 3.61
C GLN A 358 18.04 -2.08 3.97
N LYS A 359 16.73 -2.25 4.30
CA LYS A 359 15.76 -1.17 4.59
C LYS A 359 15.55 -0.18 3.43
N ARG A 360 15.87 -0.57 2.19
CA ARG A 360 15.74 0.23 0.95
C ARG A 360 14.34 0.10 0.36
N SER A 361 13.31 0.48 1.14
CA SER A 361 11.90 0.23 0.79
C SER A 361 11.43 0.93 -0.49
N MET A 362 12.03 2.06 -0.88
CA MET A 362 11.68 2.76 -2.12
C MET A 362 12.06 1.94 -3.37
N GLU A 363 13.32 1.50 -3.48
CA GLU A 363 13.77 0.62 -4.56
C GLU A 363 13.03 -0.73 -4.52
N ALA A 364 12.77 -1.28 -3.34
CA ALA A 364 11.98 -2.51 -3.21
C ALA A 364 10.57 -2.35 -3.80
N SER A 365 9.94 -1.17 -3.65
CA SER A 365 8.67 -0.87 -4.29
C SER A 365 8.78 -0.76 -5.82
N GLU A 366 9.90 -0.30 -6.37
CA GLU A 366 10.12 -0.22 -7.82
C GLU A 366 10.17 -1.63 -8.43
N PHE A 367 10.96 -2.54 -7.85
CA PHE A 367 10.97 -3.96 -8.23
C PHE A 367 9.57 -4.58 -8.14
N LEU A 368 8.81 -4.29 -7.08
CA LEU A 368 7.44 -4.81 -6.91
C LEU A 368 6.44 -4.21 -7.92
N GLN A 369 6.62 -2.97 -8.37
CA GLN A 369 5.81 -2.38 -9.44
C GLN A 369 6.12 -3.06 -10.79
N ASN A 370 7.40 -3.24 -11.12
CA ASN A 370 7.82 -3.95 -12.34
C ASN A 370 7.37 -5.43 -12.33
N ALA A 371 7.41 -6.10 -11.18
CA ALA A 371 6.97 -7.48 -11.00
C ALA A 371 5.49 -7.75 -11.33
N VAL A 372 4.62 -6.73 -11.32
CA VAL A 372 3.22 -6.88 -11.76
C VAL A 372 3.14 -7.05 -13.28
N TYR A 373 4.00 -6.39 -14.04
CA TYR A 373 4.00 -6.42 -15.51
C TYR A 373 4.72 -7.62 -16.12
N ILE A 374 5.44 -8.42 -15.32
CA ILE A 374 6.08 -9.65 -15.80
C ILE A 374 5.01 -10.61 -16.34
N ASN A 375 5.18 -10.96 -17.62
CA ASN A 375 4.24 -11.77 -18.39
C ASN A 375 4.47 -13.26 -18.09
N LEU A 376 3.85 -13.73 -17.01
CA LEU A 376 3.61 -15.14 -16.79
C LEU A 376 2.58 -15.64 -17.82
N ARG A 377 2.69 -16.91 -18.22
CA ARG A 377 1.68 -17.58 -19.06
C ARG A 377 0.31 -17.54 -18.36
N GLN A 378 -0.76 -17.81 -19.11
CA GLN A 378 -2.15 -17.74 -18.63
C GLN A 378 -2.33 -18.47 -17.28
N LEU A 379 -2.42 -17.68 -16.21
CA LEU A 379 -2.50 -18.16 -14.83
C LEU A 379 -3.89 -18.69 -14.50
N SER A 380 -3.95 -19.71 -13.64
CA SER A 380 -5.18 -20.09 -12.92
C SER A 380 -5.67 -18.97 -11.99
N GLU A 381 -6.89 -19.12 -11.45
CA GLU A 381 -7.43 -18.14 -10.49
C GLU A 381 -6.68 -18.23 -9.15
N GLU A 382 -6.30 -19.45 -8.78
CA GLU A 382 -5.51 -19.82 -7.62
C GLU A 382 -4.10 -19.20 -7.67
N GLU A 383 -3.43 -19.27 -8.82
CA GLU A 383 -2.13 -18.61 -9.05
C GLU A 383 -2.23 -17.08 -8.99
N LYS A 384 -3.35 -16.48 -9.42
CA LYS A 384 -3.59 -15.03 -9.28
C LYS A 384 -3.77 -14.65 -7.81
N ILE A 385 -4.57 -15.41 -7.05
CA ILE A 385 -4.73 -15.24 -5.60
C ILE A 385 -3.37 -15.33 -4.90
N GLN A 386 -2.55 -16.33 -5.25
CA GLN A 386 -1.21 -16.50 -4.69
C GLN A 386 -0.28 -15.33 -5.05
N ARG A 387 -0.24 -14.90 -6.32
CA ARG A 387 0.58 -13.77 -6.79
C ARG A 387 0.25 -12.49 -6.03
N TYR A 388 -1.02 -12.16 -5.88
CA TYR A 388 -1.44 -10.96 -5.15
C TYR A 388 -1.23 -11.07 -3.64
N SER A 389 -1.39 -12.26 -3.05
CA SER A 389 -1.09 -12.50 -1.63
C SER A 389 0.40 -12.29 -1.32
N ILE A 390 1.29 -12.77 -2.19
CA ILE A 390 2.75 -12.59 -2.03
C ILE A 390 3.17 -11.14 -2.27
N LEU A 391 2.59 -10.47 -3.28
CA LEU A 391 2.82 -9.02 -3.45
C LEU A 391 2.40 -8.25 -2.20
N SER A 392 1.29 -8.62 -1.56
CA SER A 392 0.87 -8.05 -0.27
C SER A 392 1.89 -8.27 0.84
N GLU A 393 2.36 -9.51 1.05
CA GLU A 393 3.37 -9.86 2.06
C GLU A 393 4.68 -9.06 1.84
N LEU A 394 5.15 -8.98 0.60
CA LEU A 394 6.38 -8.24 0.26
C LEU A 394 6.22 -6.73 0.49
N TYR A 395 5.05 -6.14 0.17
CA TYR A 395 4.75 -4.74 0.51
C TYR A 395 4.62 -4.52 2.03
N GLU A 396 4.09 -5.49 2.78
CA GLU A 396 3.99 -5.40 4.24
C GLU A 396 5.38 -5.42 4.89
N ARG A 397 6.25 -6.31 4.41
CA ARG A 397 7.61 -6.52 4.89
C ARG A 397 8.54 -5.32 4.65
N ILE A 398 8.26 -4.46 3.66
CA ILE A 398 8.97 -3.17 3.45
C ILE A 398 8.28 -1.97 4.14
N GLY A 399 7.24 -2.21 4.94
CA GLY A 399 6.51 -1.19 5.71
C GLY A 399 5.42 -0.45 4.92
N PHE A 400 5.10 -0.86 3.69
CA PHE A 400 4.16 -0.17 2.80
C PHE A 400 2.73 -0.71 3.00
N HIS A 401 2.23 -0.65 4.24
CA HIS A 401 1.00 -1.29 4.69
C HIS A 401 -0.25 -0.96 3.84
N ARG A 402 -0.38 0.26 3.28
CA ARG A 402 -1.50 0.62 2.37
C ARG A 402 -1.42 -0.12 1.02
N LYS A 403 -0.21 -0.34 0.47
CA LYS A 403 -0.01 -1.15 -0.74
C LYS A 403 -0.20 -2.63 -0.43
N SER A 404 0.25 -3.11 0.73
CA SER A 404 -0.05 -4.47 1.21
C SER A 404 -1.56 -4.73 1.27
N ALA A 405 -2.32 -3.87 1.95
CA ALA A 405 -3.77 -3.98 2.06
C ALA A 405 -4.45 -3.91 0.68
N PHE A 406 -3.96 -3.07 -0.25
CA PHE A 406 -4.45 -3.07 -1.62
C PHE A 406 -4.29 -4.44 -2.30
N PHE A 407 -3.08 -5.02 -2.32
CA PHE A 407 -2.88 -6.31 -2.98
C PHE A 407 -3.60 -7.47 -2.26
N LYS A 408 -3.74 -7.44 -0.93
CA LYS A 408 -4.55 -8.42 -0.19
C LYS A 408 -6.05 -8.30 -0.50
N ARG A 409 -6.56 -7.08 -0.69
CA ARG A 409 -7.94 -6.83 -1.15
C ARG A 409 -8.16 -7.33 -2.57
N ILE A 410 -7.19 -7.17 -3.49
CA ILE A 410 -7.29 -7.77 -4.84
C ILE A 410 -7.29 -9.32 -4.75
N ALA A 411 -6.43 -9.93 -3.93
CA ALA A 411 -6.47 -11.38 -3.68
C ALA A 411 -7.82 -11.84 -3.11
N ALA A 412 -8.39 -11.07 -2.17
CA ALA A 412 -9.70 -11.34 -1.58
C ALA A 412 -10.83 -11.32 -2.63
N MET A 413 -10.83 -10.35 -3.55
CA MET A 413 -11.81 -10.29 -4.63
C MET A 413 -11.61 -11.43 -5.65
N GLN A 414 -10.37 -11.82 -5.93
CA GLN A 414 -10.08 -12.94 -6.84
C GLN A 414 -10.57 -14.29 -6.28
N CYS A 415 -10.59 -14.47 -4.95
CA CYS A 415 -11.23 -15.64 -4.30
C CYS A 415 -12.73 -15.77 -4.61
N ALA A 416 -13.36 -14.72 -5.14
CA ALA A 416 -14.77 -14.69 -5.49
C ALA A 416 -15.04 -14.25 -6.94
N ALA A 417 -14.08 -14.47 -7.84
CA ALA A 417 -14.21 -14.12 -9.24
C ALA A 417 -15.34 -14.92 -9.96
N PRO A 418 -16.10 -14.32 -10.91
CA PRO A 418 -17.19 -15.01 -11.62
C PRO A 418 -16.76 -16.24 -12.45
N SER A 419 -15.46 -16.37 -12.70
CA SER A 419 -14.76 -17.50 -13.32
C SER A 419 -14.78 -18.78 -12.49
N ILE A 420 -14.96 -18.68 -11.17
CA ILE A 420 -14.86 -19.81 -10.23
C ILE A 420 -16.27 -20.42 -10.02
N PRO A 421 -16.50 -21.72 -10.30
CA PRO A 421 -17.81 -22.35 -10.13
C PRO A 421 -18.35 -22.32 -8.70
N GLU A 422 -17.47 -22.46 -7.70
CA GLU A 422 -17.80 -22.31 -6.27
C GLU A 422 -16.96 -21.19 -5.63
N PRO A 423 -17.41 -19.92 -5.70
CA PRO A 423 -16.66 -18.78 -5.18
C PRO A 423 -16.37 -18.87 -3.67
N GLY A 424 -15.10 -18.72 -3.30
CA GLY A 424 -14.55 -18.87 -1.95
C GLY A 424 -14.85 -17.69 -1.01
N TRP A 425 -16.14 -17.33 -0.83
CA TRP A 425 -16.56 -16.16 -0.04
C TRP A 425 -16.03 -16.13 1.39
N ARG A 426 -15.80 -17.29 2.02
CA ARG A 426 -15.17 -17.38 3.36
C ARG A 426 -13.72 -16.89 3.36
N ALA A 427 -12.95 -17.24 2.32
CA ALA A 427 -11.57 -16.77 2.14
C ALA A 427 -11.53 -15.29 1.74
N CYS A 428 -12.43 -14.86 0.85
CA CYS A 428 -12.64 -13.44 0.52
C CYS A 428 -12.86 -12.59 1.78
N TYR A 429 -13.86 -12.94 2.60
CA TYR A 429 -14.17 -12.21 3.84
C TYR A 429 -13.00 -12.17 4.82
N LYS A 430 -12.30 -13.30 5.03
CA LYS A 430 -11.10 -13.33 5.89
C LYS A 430 -10.00 -12.39 5.38
N LEU A 431 -9.66 -12.47 4.08
CA LEU A 431 -8.63 -11.61 3.48
C LEU A 431 -9.03 -10.12 3.52
N LEU A 432 -10.31 -9.79 3.37
CA LEU A 432 -10.81 -8.41 3.57
C LEU A 432 -10.59 -7.93 5.01
N LEU A 433 -10.87 -8.75 6.04
CA LEU A 433 -10.60 -8.39 7.44
C LEU A 433 -9.11 -8.14 7.69
N GLU A 434 -8.22 -8.94 7.09
CA GLU A 434 -6.77 -8.73 7.17
C GLU A 434 -6.29 -7.40 6.52
N THR A 435 -7.11 -6.73 5.70
CA THR A 435 -6.75 -5.44 5.08
C THR A 435 -7.03 -4.23 5.99
N LEU A 436 -7.87 -4.38 7.01
CA LEU A 436 -8.36 -3.30 7.88
C LEU A 436 -7.21 -2.43 8.46
N PRO A 437 -6.11 -2.98 9.02
CA PRO A 437 -5.06 -2.17 9.65
C PRO A 437 -4.30 -1.31 8.63
N GLY A 438 -4.07 -1.83 7.41
CA GLY A 438 -3.37 -1.10 6.34
C GLY A 438 -4.16 0.08 5.75
N TYR A 439 -5.47 0.14 6.02
CA TYR A 439 -6.32 1.31 5.77
C TYR A 439 -6.62 2.14 7.02
N SER A 440 -5.97 1.84 8.15
CA SER A 440 -6.20 2.45 9.47
C SER A 440 -7.65 2.31 9.98
N LEU A 441 -8.31 1.21 9.63
CA LEU A 441 -9.64 0.86 10.11
C LEU A 441 -9.54 -0.17 11.26
N SER A 442 -10.28 0.08 12.33
CA SER A 442 -10.56 -0.88 13.40
C SER A 442 -12.04 -1.26 13.36
N LEU A 443 -12.43 -2.38 13.97
CA LEU A 443 -13.82 -2.77 14.16
C LEU A 443 -14.30 -2.63 15.62
N ASP A 444 -13.53 -1.98 16.51
CA ASP A 444 -14.06 -1.50 17.81
C ASP A 444 -14.60 -0.06 17.69
N PRO A 445 -15.90 0.19 17.92
CA PRO A 445 -16.48 1.53 17.90
C PRO A 445 -15.84 2.53 18.88
N LYS A 446 -15.15 2.05 19.93
CA LYS A 446 -14.44 2.91 20.90
C LYS A 446 -13.27 3.68 20.27
N ASP A 447 -12.62 3.11 19.26
CA ASP A 447 -11.48 3.76 18.59
C ASP A 447 -11.90 5.02 17.83
N PHE A 448 -13.18 5.11 17.47
CA PHE A 448 -13.81 6.26 16.80
C PHE A 448 -14.46 7.27 17.77
N SER A 449 -14.51 6.98 19.08
CA SER A 449 -15.35 7.75 20.02
C SER A 449 -14.65 8.94 20.70
N LYS A 450 -13.45 9.34 20.26
CA LYS A 450 -12.57 10.28 21.00
C LYS A 450 -11.76 11.30 20.19
N GLY A 451 -12.00 11.49 18.89
CA GLY A 451 -11.24 12.49 18.12
C GLY A 451 -11.49 12.50 16.62
N THR A 452 -10.60 13.19 15.89
CA THR A 452 -10.63 13.29 14.42
C THR A 452 -10.42 11.94 13.74
N HIS A 453 -11.15 11.73 12.64
CA HIS A 453 -11.16 10.49 11.87
C HIS A 453 -9.76 10.14 11.30
N ARG A 454 -9.38 8.86 11.38
CA ARG A 454 -8.06 8.35 10.93
C ARG A 454 -8.20 7.46 9.69
N GLY A 455 -7.28 7.64 8.74
CA GLY A 455 -7.28 6.93 7.46
C GLY A 455 -7.95 7.70 6.33
N TRP A 456 -8.68 6.97 5.47
CA TRP A 456 -9.34 7.46 4.26
C TRP A 456 -10.80 7.00 4.24
N ALA A 457 -11.75 7.89 4.55
CA ALA A 457 -13.14 7.54 4.77
C ALA A 457 -13.76 6.75 3.62
N ALA A 458 -13.61 7.20 2.37
CA ALA A 458 -14.15 6.51 1.19
C ALA A 458 -13.63 5.07 1.03
N VAL A 459 -12.33 4.83 1.26
CA VAL A 459 -11.73 3.49 1.18
C VAL A 459 -12.24 2.59 2.32
N GLN A 460 -12.41 3.16 3.52
CA GLN A 460 -12.92 2.43 4.68
C GLN A 460 -14.41 2.10 4.55
N MET A 461 -15.24 3.03 4.07
CA MET A 461 -16.65 2.79 3.76
C MET A 461 -16.77 1.71 2.67
N ARG A 462 -15.98 1.80 1.58
CA ARG A 462 -15.98 0.80 0.51
C ARG A 462 -15.63 -0.60 1.02
N LEU A 463 -14.62 -0.72 1.90
CA LEU A 463 -14.24 -1.99 2.53
C LEU A 463 -15.33 -2.52 3.47
N LEU A 464 -16.02 -1.66 4.22
CA LEU A 464 -17.17 -2.04 5.04
C LEU A 464 -18.34 -2.57 4.18
N HIS A 465 -18.65 -1.93 3.05
CA HIS A 465 -19.63 -2.43 2.09
C HIS A 465 -19.22 -3.80 1.48
N GLU A 466 -17.94 -3.99 1.17
CA GLU A 466 -17.42 -5.26 0.65
C GLU A 466 -17.45 -6.38 1.71
N LEU A 467 -17.21 -6.06 2.98
CA LEU A 467 -17.41 -6.99 4.11
C LEU A 467 -18.89 -7.36 4.30
N VAL A 468 -19.82 -6.41 4.21
CA VAL A 468 -21.28 -6.65 4.25
C VAL A 468 -21.73 -7.55 3.09
N TYR A 469 -21.17 -7.34 1.90
CA TYR A 469 -21.48 -8.11 0.70
C TYR A 469 -20.93 -9.55 0.81
N ALA A 470 -19.66 -9.70 1.22
CA ALA A 470 -19.06 -11.01 1.42
C ALA A 470 -19.78 -11.82 2.51
N SER A 471 -20.17 -11.20 3.64
CA SER A 471 -20.96 -11.89 4.67
C SER A 471 -22.38 -12.27 4.23
N ARG A 472 -23.02 -11.46 3.37
CA ARG A 472 -24.28 -11.82 2.70
C ARG A 472 -24.08 -13.07 1.84
N ARG A 473 -23.02 -13.11 1.01
CA ARG A 473 -22.72 -14.25 0.11
C ARG A 473 -22.27 -15.51 0.88
N MET A 474 -21.70 -15.36 2.07
CA MET A 474 -21.45 -16.47 3.02
C MET A 474 -22.71 -17.02 3.70
N GLY A 475 -23.88 -16.39 3.51
CA GLY A 475 -25.12 -16.78 4.18
C GLY A 475 -25.19 -16.39 5.66
N ASN A 476 -24.37 -15.43 6.13
CA ASN A 476 -24.35 -15.01 7.54
C ASN A 476 -24.91 -13.58 7.71
N PRO A 477 -26.23 -13.42 7.92
CA PRO A 477 -26.85 -12.11 8.05
C PRO A 477 -26.44 -11.36 9.32
N ALA A 478 -26.08 -12.06 10.40
CA ALA A 478 -25.65 -11.42 11.66
C ALA A 478 -24.37 -10.59 11.47
N LEU A 479 -23.44 -11.05 10.63
CA LEU A 479 -22.25 -10.30 10.23
C LEU A 479 -22.59 -9.09 9.34
N SER A 480 -23.53 -9.23 8.40
CA SER A 480 -24.02 -8.09 7.59
C SER A 480 -24.68 -7.01 8.47
N VAL A 481 -25.53 -7.41 9.43
CA VAL A 481 -26.12 -6.50 10.43
C VAL A 481 -25.02 -5.82 11.25
N ARG A 482 -24.04 -6.57 11.77
CA ARG A 482 -22.93 -6.03 12.58
C ARG A 482 -22.10 -5.00 11.81
N HIS A 483 -21.76 -5.27 10.55
CA HIS A 483 -20.98 -4.34 9.73
C HIS A 483 -21.78 -3.11 9.26
N LEU A 484 -23.07 -3.26 8.95
CA LEU A 484 -23.95 -2.12 8.64
C LEU A 484 -24.16 -1.22 9.87
N SER A 485 -24.37 -1.79 11.06
CA SER A 485 -24.41 -1.04 12.31
C SER A 485 -23.08 -0.32 12.58
N PHE A 486 -21.95 -0.97 12.33
CA PHE A 486 -20.63 -0.34 12.46
C PHE A 486 -20.50 0.88 11.52
N LEU A 487 -20.82 0.70 10.23
CA LEU A 487 -20.78 1.76 9.22
C LEU A 487 -21.63 2.98 9.64
N LEU A 488 -22.87 2.77 10.09
CA LEU A 488 -23.74 3.86 10.58
C LEU A 488 -23.23 4.52 11.87
N GLN A 489 -22.58 3.78 12.78
CA GLN A 489 -22.08 4.36 14.03
C GLN A 489 -20.77 5.15 13.83
N THR A 490 -19.84 4.67 12.98
CA THR A 490 -18.53 5.32 12.82
C THR A 490 -18.46 6.29 11.64
N MET A 491 -19.14 6.02 10.52
CA MET A 491 -18.99 6.76 9.27
C MET A 491 -20.18 7.67 8.92
N LEU A 492 -21.15 7.84 9.82
CA LEU A 492 -22.37 8.65 9.60
C LEU A 492 -22.12 10.02 8.95
N ASP A 493 -21.04 10.67 9.37
CA ASP A 493 -20.68 12.04 8.98
C ASP A 493 -20.02 12.12 7.59
N PHE A 494 -19.67 10.97 7.00
CA PHE A 494 -19.09 10.84 5.65
C PHE A 494 -20.06 10.29 4.60
N LEU A 495 -21.18 9.68 5.02
CA LEU A 495 -22.22 9.17 4.12
C LEU A 495 -23.07 10.32 3.55
N SER A 496 -23.38 10.29 2.26
CA SER A 496 -24.41 11.17 1.67
C SER A 496 -25.81 10.82 2.20
N ASP A 497 -26.77 11.74 2.04
CA ASP A 497 -28.16 11.51 2.49
C ASP A 497 -28.91 10.47 1.64
N GLN A 498 -28.32 10.00 0.54
CA GLN A 498 -28.81 8.83 -0.18
C GLN A 498 -28.22 7.55 0.42
N GLU A 499 -26.89 7.46 0.57
CA GLU A 499 -26.24 6.30 1.21
C GLU A 499 -26.76 6.04 2.63
N LYS A 500 -27.06 7.09 3.40
CA LYS A 500 -27.72 6.97 4.72
C LYS A 500 -29.05 6.21 4.64
N LYS A 501 -29.87 6.46 3.61
CA LYS A 501 -31.14 5.73 3.38
C LYS A 501 -30.85 4.29 2.97
N ASP A 502 -29.98 4.09 1.98
CA ASP A 502 -29.69 2.77 1.39
C ASP A 502 -29.09 1.81 2.42
N VAL A 503 -28.19 2.31 3.28
CA VAL A 503 -27.59 1.57 4.41
C VAL A 503 -28.64 1.27 5.49
N THR A 504 -29.54 2.23 5.79
CA THR A 504 -30.61 2.03 6.79
C THR A 504 -31.66 1.02 6.32
N GLN A 505 -32.12 1.12 5.06
CA GLN A 505 -33.06 0.19 4.43
C GLN A 505 -32.45 -1.21 4.28
N SER A 506 -31.14 -1.29 3.97
CA SER A 506 -30.39 -2.55 4.01
C SER A 506 -30.40 -3.16 5.42
N LEU A 507 -30.10 -2.35 6.45
CA LEU A 507 -30.08 -2.80 7.84
C LEU A 507 -31.45 -3.28 8.31
N GLU A 508 -32.54 -2.58 7.94
CA GLU A 508 -33.93 -3.02 8.16
C GLU A 508 -34.20 -4.38 7.49
N SER A 509 -33.84 -4.54 6.22
CA SER A 509 -34.05 -5.80 5.47
C SER A 509 -33.28 -7.01 6.04
N TYR A 510 -32.10 -6.79 6.64
CA TYR A 510 -31.37 -7.86 7.34
C TYR A 510 -31.85 -8.08 8.77
N THR A 511 -32.19 -7.03 9.52
CA THR A 511 -32.68 -7.16 10.92
C THR A 511 -34.05 -7.83 11.00
N ALA A 512 -34.90 -7.66 9.97
CA ALA A 512 -36.14 -8.42 9.81
C ALA A 512 -35.93 -9.94 9.62
N LYS A 513 -34.71 -10.38 9.27
CA LYS A 513 -34.34 -11.81 9.10
C LYS A 513 -33.49 -12.33 10.25
N CYS A 514 -32.70 -11.47 10.88
CA CYS A 514 -31.80 -11.80 11.99
C CYS A 514 -31.63 -10.56 12.88
N PRO A 515 -32.26 -10.49 14.06
CA PRO A 515 -32.19 -9.30 14.90
C PRO A 515 -30.76 -9.03 15.39
N GLY A 516 -30.40 -7.76 15.53
CA GLY A 516 -29.08 -7.35 15.99
C GLY A 516 -28.82 -7.78 17.44
N THR A 517 -27.69 -8.45 17.68
CA THR A 517 -27.23 -8.82 19.04
C THR A 517 -26.22 -7.80 19.59
N MET A 518 -26.27 -7.59 20.91
CA MET A 518 -25.30 -6.81 21.69
C MET A 518 -24.14 -7.66 22.26
N GLU A 519 -24.02 -8.91 21.82
CA GLU A 519 -22.94 -9.82 22.21
C GLU A 519 -21.74 -9.76 21.23
N PHE A 520 -20.63 -10.39 21.60
CA PHE A 520 -19.49 -10.57 20.71
C PHE A 520 -19.79 -11.67 19.69
N ILE A 521 -19.68 -11.36 18.38
CA ILE A 521 -19.73 -12.40 17.35
C ILE A 521 -18.32 -12.97 17.24
N THR A 522 -18.16 -14.25 17.58
CA THR A 522 -16.89 -14.97 17.46
C THR A 522 -16.85 -15.71 16.12
N LEU A 523 -15.83 -15.45 15.31
CA LEU A 523 -15.58 -16.13 14.03
C LEU A 523 -14.84 -17.47 14.26
N PRO A 524 -14.84 -18.40 13.29
CA PRO A 524 -14.21 -19.72 13.43
C PRO A 524 -12.69 -19.70 13.64
N ASP A 525 -12.03 -18.58 13.34
CA ASP A 525 -10.60 -18.33 13.60
C ASP A 525 -10.31 -17.73 14.99
N GLY A 526 -11.36 -17.53 15.80
CA GLY A 526 -11.29 -16.95 17.14
C GLY A 526 -11.37 -15.41 17.18
N LEU A 527 -11.45 -14.73 16.03
CA LEU A 527 -11.62 -13.27 16.02
C LEU A 527 -13.00 -12.88 16.58
N LYS A 528 -13.03 -11.91 17.51
CA LYS A 528 -14.26 -11.45 18.17
C LYS A 528 -14.63 -10.04 17.72
N LEU A 529 -15.74 -9.92 17.00
CA LEU A 529 -16.32 -8.63 16.62
C LEU A 529 -17.09 -8.05 17.83
N PRO A 530 -16.73 -6.86 18.35
CA PRO A 530 -17.43 -6.24 19.46
C PRO A 530 -18.84 -5.76 19.07
N PRO A 531 -19.75 -5.60 20.03
CA PRO A 531 -21.07 -5.01 19.78
C PRO A 531 -20.97 -3.53 19.43
N VAL A 532 -21.94 -3.04 18.64
CA VAL A 532 -21.98 -1.66 18.17
C VAL A 532 -23.16 -0.91 18.82
N PRO A 533 -22.92 -0.12 19.88
CA PRO A 533 -23.94 0.76 20.43
C PRO A 533 -24.11 1.99 19.53
N PHE A 534 -25.34 2.31 19.14
CA PHE A 534 -25.67 3.54 18.41
C PHE A 534 -25.64 4.76 19.33
N THR A 535 -24.45 5.26 19.68
CA THR A 535 -24.31 6.47 20.52
C THR A 535 -24.53 7.76 19.73
N LYS A 536 -24.49 7.71 18.39
CA LYS A 536 -24.84 8.85 17.52
C LYS A 536 -26.33 8.91 17.17
N LEU A 537 -27.09 7.82 17.36
CA LEU A 537 -28.45 7.67 16.84
C LEU A 537 -29.37 7.02 17.89
N PRO A 538 -30.14 7.80 18.69
CA PRO A 538 -30.22 9.26 18.74
C PRO A 538 -29.14 9.92 19.61
N ILE A 539 -28.81 11.19 19.34
CA ILE A 539 -27.89 11.98 20.16
C ILE A 539 -28.58 12.40 21.47
N VAL A 540 -28.26 11.73 22.57
CA VAL A 540 -28.76 12.07 23.92
C VAL A 540 -28.03 13.31 24.44
N ARG A 541 -28.59 14.50 24.20
CA ARG A 541 -27.98 15.79 24.62
C ARG A 541 -27.98 16.04 26.13
N SER A 542 -28.93 15.48 26.87
CA SER A 542 -28.99 15.59 28.33
C SER A 542 -29.86 14.48 28.93
N VAL A 543 -29.46 13.96 30.10
CA VAL A 543 -30.31 13.08 30.92
C VAL A 543 -30.60 13.81 32.22
N LYS A 544 -31.86 14.19 32.44
CA LYS A 544 -32.30 14.81 33.70
C LYS A 544 -33.05 13.78 34.53
N LEU A 545 -32.51 13.44 35.68
CA LEU A 545 -33.18 12.56 36.64
C LEU A 545 -34.38 13.32 37.23
N LEU A 546 -35.59 12.91 36.83
CA LEU A 546 -36.82 13.52 37.32
C LEU A 546 -37.11 12.98 38.73
N ASN A 547 -37.27 13.90 39.69
CA ASN A 547 -37.85 13.54 40.97
C ASN A 547 -39.24 12.94 40.73
N LEU A 548 -39.56 11.85 41.43
CA LEU A 548 -40.90 11.25 41.45
C LEU A 548 -41.98 12.32 41.62
N PRO A 549 -43.18 12.17 41.02
CA PRO A 549 -44.35 12.97 41.36
C PRO A 549 -44.54 13.04 42.87
N THR A 550 -45.02 14.15 43.42
CA THR A 550 -45.14 14.31 44.89
C THR A 550 -46.02 13.23 45.55
N SER A 551 -46.98 12.67 44.82
CA SER A 551 -47.79 11.50 45.22
C SER A 551 -47.02 10.16 45.28
N LEU A 552 -45.87 10.06 44.62
CA LEU A 552 -45.04 8.84 44.52
C LEU A 552 -43.66 9.00 45.19
N ARG A 553 -43.34 10.17 45.75
CA ARG A 553 -42.14 10.35 46.59
C ARG A 553 -42.30 9.56 47.88
N PRO A 554 -41.27 8.83 48.35
CA PRO A 554 -41.30 8.20 49.67
C PRO A 554 -41.25 9.26 50.77
N HIS A 555 -42.42 9.78 51.15
CA HIS A 555 -42.58 10.70 52.28
C HIS A 555 -42.38 9.94 53.59
N LYS A 556 -41.37 10.34 54.38
CA LYS A 556 -41.20 9.85 55.76
C LYS A 556 -42.41 10.28 56.58
N MET A 557 -43.30 9.34 56.92
CA MET A 557 -44.46 9.61 57.74
C MET A 557 -44.05 10.25 59.07
N LYS A 558 -44.55 11.46 59.31
CA LYS A 558 -44.78 11.99 60.66
C LYS A 558 -46.29 11.94 60.89
N SER A 559 -46.71 11.55 62.09
CA SER A 559 -48.12 11.32 62.42
C SER A 559 -48.94 12.61 62.28
N LEU A 560 -50.18 12.48 61.82
CA LEU A 560 -51.16 13.57 61.72
C LEU A 560 -52.31 13.39 62.70
N LEU A 561 -52.18 14.05 63.85
CA LEU A 561 -53.24 14.95 64.32
C LEU A 561 -52.83 16.36 63.85
N GLY A 562 -53.61 17.09 63.04
CA GLY A 562 -54.85 16.76 62.34
C GLY A 562 -55.44 18.04 61.71
N GLN A 563 -56.59 17.92 61.00
CA GLN A 563 -57.43 19.03 60.50
C GLN A 563 -56.80 19.92 59.37
N ASN A 564 -57.55 20.49 58.40
CA ASN A 564 -58.96 20.32 58.02
C ASN A 564 -59.21 20.77 56.54
N VAL A 565 -60.32 20.31 55.94
CA VAL A 565 -61.16 20.78 54.77
C VAL A 565 -60.69 21.97 53.88
N SER A 566 -60.97 22.11 52.56
CA SER A 566 -62.13 21.64 51.74
C SER A 566 -62.01 21.80 50.20
N THR A 567 -62.86 21.06 49.45
CA THR A 567 -63.51 21.37 48.13
C THR A 567 -62.74 21.40 46.78
N LYS A 568 -63.49 21.31 45.66
CA LYS A 568 -63.06 20.85 44.31
C LYS A 568 -63.32 21.87 43.16
N SER A 569 -62.49 21.80 42.09
CA SER A 569 -62.85 21.85 40.63
C SER A 569 -63.18 23.22 39.94
N PRO A 570 -63.30 23.35 38.58
CA PRO A 570 -62.28 23.19 37.49
C PRO A 570 -62.29 24.27 36.33
N PHE A 571 -61.37 24.19 35.32
CA PHE A 571 -61.45 24.70 33.90
C PHE A 571 -61.27 26.24 33.58
N ILE A 572 -60.93 26.81 32.38
CA ILE A 572 -60.13 26.47 31.13
C ILE A 572 -59.96 27.74 30.17
N TYR A 573 -59.15 27.66 29.07
CA TYR A 573 -59.21 28.41 27.73
C TYR A 573 -58.14 29.50 27.32
N SER A 574 -57.91 29.68 25.99
CA SER A 574 -56.94 30.62 25.28
C SER A 574 -57.35 30.99 23.81
N PRO A 575 -56.95 32.15 23.20
CA PRO A 575 -56.61 32.25 21.72
C PRO A 575 -55.61 33.39 21.22
N ILE A 576 -55.45 33.58 19.88
CA ILE A 576 -54.38 34.31 19.08
C ILE A 576 -54.84 35.70 18.44
N ILE A 577 -54.28 36.48 17.45
CA ILE A 577 -53.36 36.49 16.23
C ILE A 577 -53.02 38.00 15.83
N ALA A 578 -52.30 38.52 14.78
CA ALA A 578 -51.10 38.21 13.92
C ALA A 578 -50.80 39.33 12.82
N HIS A 579 -49.64 39.34 12.11
CA HIS A 579 -49.28 39.99 10.78
C HIS A 579 -49.02 41.54 10.64
N ASN A 580 -48.39 42.20 9.61
CA ASN A 580 -47.40 41.91 8.49
C ASN A 580 -46.86 43.20 7.73
N ARG A 581 -45.64 43.17 7.10
CA ARG A 581 -45.01 44.02 5.99
C ARG A 581 -44.82 45.57 6.16
N GLY A 582 -44.06 46.33 5.33
CA GLY A 582 -43.08 46.04 4.23
C GLY A 582 -42.70 47.24 3.27
N GLU A 583 -41.54 47.19 2.57
CA GLU A 583 -41.07 47.93 1.34
C GLU A 583 -40.85 49.51 1.39
N GLU A 584 -40.17 50.31 0.52
CA GLU A 584 -39.35 50.21 -0.75
C GLU A 584 -38.30 51.42 -0.94
N ARG A 585 -37.92 51.90 -2.16
CA ARG A 585 -36.79 52.84 -2.54
C ARG A 585 -37.25 54.03 -3.48
N THR A 586 -36.50 54.91 -4.23
CA THR A 586 -35.07 55.31 -4.55
C THR A 586 -35.02 56.81 -5.09
N LYS A 587 -33.86 57.52 -5.25
CA LYS A 587 -33.48 58.79 -6.02
C LYS A 587 -33.34 60.21 -5.36
N LYS A 588 -32.58 61.15 -5.97
CA LYS A 588 -31.64 62.15 -5.32
C LYS A 588 -32.01 63.67 -5.19
N ILE A 589 -31.26 64.39 -4.33
CA ILE A 589 -31.17 65.86 -4.03
C ILE A 589 -29.70 66.22 -3.65
N VAL A 590 -29.28 67.49 -3.64
CA VAL A 590 -28.00 68.00 -3.07
C VAL A 590 -28.28 68.92 -1.87
N TYR A 591 -27.40 68.93 -0.86
CA TYR A 591 -27.62 69.61 0.44
C TYR A 591 -26.46 70.58 0.74
N ILE A 592 -26.75 71.74 1.34
CA ILE A 592 -25.74 72.58 2.00
C ILE A 592 -25.76 72.27 3.50
N ILE A 593 -24.57 72.21 4.10
CA ILE A 593 -24.37 72.07 5.55
C ILE A 593 -23.78 73.39 6.05
N ASN A 594 -24.49 74.07 6.96
CA ASN A 594 -24.01 75.24 7.69
C ASN A 594 -24.48 75.14 9.14
N GLY A 595 -23.54 74.86 10.06
CA GLY A 595 -23.83 74.52 11.44
C GLY A 595 -22.70 73.71 12.07
N PHE A 596 -21.48 74.25 12.05
CA PHE A 596 -20.27 73.52 12.39
C PHE A 596 -20.08 73.28 13.89
N ILE A 597 -19.76 72.02 14.21
CA ILE A 597 -18.73 71.67 15.21
C ILE A 597 -17.64 70.75 14.61
N LEU A 598 -17.93 70.03 13.51
CA LEU A 598 -17.02 69.06 12.87
C LEU A 598 -16.90 69.31 11.36
N GLU A 599 -15.68 69.35 10.81
CA GLU A 599 -15.43 69.56 9.38
C GLU A 599 -15.90 68.37 8.53
N PHE A 600 -16.68 68.65 7.48
CA PHE A 600 -17.26 67.66 6.56
C PHE A 600 -17.19 68.17 5.12
N GLU A 601 -16.54 67.41 4.24
CA GLU A 601 -16.35 67.75 2.84
C GLU A 601 -17.40 67.03 1.97
N SER A 602 -18.40 67.76 1.47
CA SER A 602 -19.46 67.20 0.62
C SER A 602 -19.00 67.05 -0.84
N LEU A 603 -19.10 65.84 -1.40
CA LEU A 603 -18.83 65.61 -2.82
C LEU A 603 -20.04 66.04 -3.67
N PRO A 604 -19.85 66.82 -4.76
CA PRO A 604 -20.97 67.40 -5.51
C PRO A 604 -21.75 66.33 -6.30
N ALA A 605 -23.05 66.20 -6.00
CA ALA A 605 -23.92 65.14 -6.52
C ALA A 605 -25.10 65.67 -7.36
N ALA A 606 -24.83 66.54 -8.34
CA ALA A 606 -25.83 67.20 -9.18
C ALA A 606 -26.86 66.22 -9.79
N LEU A 607 -28.14 66.65 -9.86
CA LEU A 607 -29.23 65.83 -10.39
C LEU A 607 -30.32 66.67 -11.09
N SER A 608 -30.91 66.09 -12.14
CA SER A 608 -32.14 66.57 -12.77
C SER A 608 -33.33 65.66 -12.39
N LEU A 609 -34.48 66.27 -12.08
CA LEU A 609 -35.76 65.59 -11.83
C LEU A 609 -36.76 65.95 -12.94
N PRO A 610 -37.38 64.98 -13.63
CA PRO A 610 -38.49 65.27 -14.55
C PRO A 610 -39.77 65.61 -13.77
N ALA A 611 -40.69 66.35 -14.41
CA ALA A 611 -41.99 66.69 -13.85
C ALA A 611 -42.83 65.45 -13.47
N GLU A 612 -43.73 65.61 -12.50
CA GLU A 612 -44.56 64.53 -11.91
C GLU A 612 -43.77 63.32 -11.39
N SER A 613 -42.49 63.54 -11.09
CA SER A 613 -41.71 62.70 -10.19
C SER A 613 -42.36 62.59 -8.81
N GLY A 614 -42.93 61.43 -8.50
CA GLY A 614 -43.26 61.04 -7.13
C GLY A 614 -42.02 60.89 -6.23
N LEU A 615 -42.23 60.39 -5.01
CA LEU A 615 -41.20 60.26 -3.96
C LEU A 615 -39.87 59.68 -4.47
N TYR A 616 -38.76 60.29 -4.02
CA TYR A 616 -37.38 59.87 -4.33
C TYR A 616 -36.49 59.99 -3.08
N PRO A 617 -36.00 58.87 -2.50
CA PRO A 617 -35.00 58.91 -1.42
C PRO A 617 -33.52 58.94 -1.88
N VAL A 618 -32.81 59.91 -1.32
CA VAL A 618 -31.51 60.43 -1.74
C VAL A 618 -30.34 59.65 -1.15
N THR A 619 -29.23 59.55 -1.90
CA THR A 619 -27.93 59.17 -1.34
C THR A 619 -27.01 60.40 -1.29
N LEU A 620 -26.73 60.88 -0.08
CA LEU A 620 -25.67 61.85 0.22
C LEU A 620 -24.32 61.14 0.33
N VAL A 621 -23.25 61.82 -0.08
CA VAL A 621 -21.86 61.33 0.04
C VAL A 621 -20.94 62.51 0.38
N GLY A 622 -20.08 62.33 1.37
CA GLY A 622 -19.06 63.29 1.78
C GLY A 622 -18.16 62.68 2.85
N VAL A 623 -17.04 63.35 3.13
CA VAL A 623 -15.98 62.84 4.03
C VAL A 623 -15.95 63.67 5.31
N PRO A 624 -16.26 63.10 6.49
CA PRO A 624 -16.00 63.76 7.76
C PRO A 624 -14.49 63.75 8.05
N GLN A 625 -13.93 64.88 8.45
CA GLN A 625 -12.51 64.97 8.82
C GLN A 625 -12.26 64.71 10.32
N THR A 626 -13.31 64.64 11.12
CA THR A 626 -13.25 64.47 12.59
C THR A 626 -14.39 63.58 13.11
N THR A 627 -14.17 62.93 14.25
CA THR A 627 -15.11 62.01 14.91
C THR A 627 -16.19 62.72 15.74
N GLY A 628 -17.39 62.17 15.81
CA GLY A 628 -18.49 62.67 16.64
C GLY A 628 -19.85 62.62 15.94
N GLN A 629 -20.86 63.29 16.51
CA GLN A 629 -22.19 63.33 15.90
C GLN A 629 -22.33 64.46 14.87
N ILE A 630 -22.76 64.11 13.66
CA ILE A 630 -23.24 65.04 12.62
C ILE A 630 -24.76 65.06 12.70
N THR A 631 -25.37 66.24 12.84
CA THR A 631 -26.85 66.38 12.75
C THR A 631 -27.22 67.13 11.49
N ILE A 632 -28.03 66.50 10.64
CA ILE A 632 -28.55 67.07 9.40
C ILE A 632 -29.85 67.79 9.73
N ASN A 633 -29.85 69.12 9.66
CA ASN A 633 -30.98 69.97 10.08
C ASN A 633 -31.84 70.50 8.91
N GLY A 634 -31.39 70.36 7.66
CA GLY A 634 -32.02 70.97 6.49
C GLY A 634 -31.33 70.60 5.18
N TYR A 635 -31.86 71.13 4.08
CA TYR A 635 -31.23 71.13 2.76
C TYR A 635 -31.33 72.52 2.11
N HIS A 636 -30.53 72.74 1.08
CA HIS A 636 -30.60 73.94 0.24
C HIS A 636 -30.85 73.49 -1.20
N THR A 637 -31.73 74.17 -1.92
CA THR A 637 -32.03 73.85 -3.32
C THR A 637 -31.97 75.10 -4.20
N SER A 638 -31.57 74.93 -5.45
CA SER A 638 -31.62 75.96 -6.48
C SER A 638 -32.48 75.45 -7.64
N VAL A 639 -33.64 76.07 -7.84
CA VAL A 639 -34.64 75.63 -8.84
C VAL A 639 -34.99 76.83 -9.71
N PHE A 640 -34.80 76.70 -11.03
CA PHE A 640 -34.96 77.78 -12.01
C PHE A 640 -34.21 79.10 -11.66
N GLY A 641 -33.08 79.00 -10.96
CA GLY A 641 -32.28 80.15 -10.51
C GLY A 641 -32.73 80.79 -9.20
N VAL A 642 -33.81 80.27 -8.57
CA VAL A 642 -34.23 80.67 -7.22
C VAL A 642 -33.58 79.73 -6.20
N PHE A 643 -32.81 80.32 -5.28
CA PHE A 643 -32.20 79.61 -4.15
C PHE A 643 -33.15 79.56 -2.95
N SER A 644 -33.21 78.44 -2.25
CA SER A 644 -34.14 78.20 -1.15
C SER A 644 -33.54 77.27 -0.10
N ASP A 645 -33.38 77.77 1.12
CA ASP A 645 -33.00 76.99 2.30
C ASP A 645 -34.25 76.38 2.95
N CYS A 646 -34.19 75.09 3.28
CA CYS A 646 -35.31 74.29 3.78
C CYS A 646 -34.88 73.49 5.02
N LEU A 647 -35.17 74.03 6.20
CA LEU A 647 -34.98 73.33 7.48
C LEU A 647 -36.02 72.22 7.64
N LEU A 648 -35.60 71.05 8.12
CA LEU A 648 -36.45 69.85 8.22
C LEU A 648 -37.65 70.06 9.16
N ASP A 649 -37.44 70.79 10.26
CA ASP A 649 -38.47 71.12 11.25
C ASP A 649 -39.66 71.91 10.67
N ASN A 650 -39.44 72.59 9.53
CA ASN A 650 -40.45 73.41 8.84
C ASN A 650 -41.18 72.65 7.70
N LEU A 651 -40.88 71.37 7.47
CA LEU A 651 -41.46 70.58 6.37
C LEU A 651 -42.72 69.82 6.82
N PRO A 652 -43.92 70.16 6.32
CA PRO A 652 -45.17 69.55 6.79
C PRO A 652 -45.21 68.05 6.42
N GLY A 653 -45.10 67.19 7.43
CA GLY A 653 -45.09 65.74 7.31
C GLY A 653 -43.83 65.06 7.86
N VAL A 654 -42.72 65.79 7.99
CA VAL A 654 -41.50 65.32 8.67
C VAL A 654 -41.70 65.46 10.18
N LYS A 655 -41.49 64.38 10.95
CA LYS A 655 -41.71 64.33 12.42
C LYS A 655 -40.42 64.04 13.21
N THR A 656 -39.30 64.57 12.72
CA THR A 656 -37.95 64.26 13.21
C THR A 656 -37.11 65.52 13.24
N ASN A 657 -36.59 65.87 14.42
CA ASN A 657 -35.81 67.09 14.69
C ASN A 657 -34.37 66.93 14.14
N GLY A 658 -34.25 66.81 12.82
CA GLY A 658 -33.00 66.44 12.15
C GLY A 658 -32.70 64.94 12.15
N CYS A 659 -31.63 64.57 11.47
CA CYS A 659 -31.09 63.20 11.44
C CYS A 659 -29.66 63.19 11.98
N THR A 660 -29.42 62.45 13.06
CA THR A 660 -28.11 62.36 13.72
C THR A 660 -27.35 61.12 13.28
N VAL A 661 -26.13 61.30 12.76
CA VAL A 661 -25.21 60.25 12.31
C VAL A 661 -23.96 60.27 13.18
N GLU A 662 -23.57 59.12 13.70
CA GLU A 662 -22.37 58.97 14.53
C GLU A 662 -21.14 58.59 13.67
N VAL A 663 -20.12 59.45 13.67
CA VAL A 663 -18.87 59.25 12.95
C VAL A 663 -17.86 58.59 13.88
N ILE A 664 -17.66 57.29 13.66
CA ILE A 664 -16.68 56.44 14.36
C ILE A 664 -15.22 56.81 14.05
N PRO A 665 -14.25 56.42 14.90
CA PRO A 665 -12.82 56.64 14.68
C PRO A 665 -12.28 56.14 13.34
N ALA A 666 -11.16 56.74 12.91
CA ALA A 666 -10.44 56.33 11.71
C ALA A 666 -10.09 54.83 11.78
N LEU A 667 -10.58 54.07 10.79
CA LEU A 667 -10.52 52.60 10.82
C LEU A 667 -9.09 52.08 11.01
N PRO A 668 -8.88 51.05 11.86
CA PRO A 668 -7.57 50.47 12.10
C PRO A 668 -6.95 49.93 10.81
N ARG A 669 -5.85 50.56 10.37
CA ARG A 669 -5.18 50.21 9.10
C ARG A 669 -4.14 49.13 9.33
N LEU A 670 -4.42 47.91 8.86
CA LEU A 670 -3.50 46.78 8.91
C LEU A 670 -2.92 46.49 7.51
N GLN A 671 -1.61 46.40 7.39
CA GLN A 671 -0.91 45.98 6.17
C GLN A 671 -0.44 44.53 6.31
N ILE A 672 -0.77 43.69 5.32
CA ILE A 672 -0.37 42.28 5.29
C ILE A 672 0.79 42.07 4.31
N SER A 673 1.76 41.25 4.73
CA SER A 673 2.77 40.67 3.83
C SER A 673 3.03 39.19 4.15
N THR A 674 3.48 38.43 3.16
CA THR A 674 3.58 36.96 3.20
C THR A 674 5.00 36.48 2.86
N SER A 675 5.43 35.35 3.44
CA SER A 675 6.74 34.74 3.14
C SER A 675 6.82 34.04 1.79
N LEU A 676 5.70 33.81 1.11
CA LEU A 676 5.62 33.17 -0.19
C LEU A 676 5.38 34.21 -1.31
N PRO A 677 5.81 33.94 -2.56
CA PRO A 677 5.59 34.83 -3.70
C PRO A 677 4.11 35.14 -3.96
N ARG A 678 3.84 36.34 -4.49
CA ARG A 678 2.51 36.72 -4.97
C ARG A 678 2.15 35.93 -6.24
N SER A 679 0.91 35.45 -6.32
CA SER A 679 0.36 34.76 -7.50
C SER A 679 0.34 35.68 -8.72
N ALA A 680 0.71 35.16 -9.89
CA ALA A 680 0.57 35.86 -11.19
C ALA A 680 -0.88 35.89 -11.70
N HIS A 681 -1.78 35.11 -11.10
CA HIS A 681 -3.21 35.14 -11.38
C HIS A 681 -3.95 35.84 -10.24
N THR A 682 -4.48 37.03 -10.54
CA THR A 682 -5.45 37.75 -9.71
C THR A 682 -6.85 37.18 -9.97
N LEU A 683 -7.46 36.60 -8.95
CA LEU A 683 -8.93 36.48 -8.92
C LEU A 683 -9.49 37.90 -8.74
N GLN A 684 -10.48 38.28 -9.55
CA GLN A 684 -11.17 39.56 -9.35
C GLN A 684 -12.05 39.48 -8.11
N PRO A 685 -11.96 40.45 -7.17
CA PRO A 685 -12.87 40.56 -6.04
C PRO A 685 -14.34 40.62 -6.45
N SER A 686 -15.22 40.09 -5.60
CA SER A 686 -16.68 40.16 -5.80
C SER A 686 -17.27 41.51 -5.40
N SER A 687 -16.59 42.25 -4.54
CA SER A 687 -16.93 43.61 -4.11
C SER A 687 -15.69 44.51 -4.07
N GLY A 688 -15.90 45.83 -4.08
CA GLY A 688 -14.81 46.81 -4.19
C GLY A 688 -13.90 46.94 -2.97
N ASP A 689 -14.31 46.42 -1.82
CA ASP A 689 -13.68 46.66 -0.51
C ASP A 689 -12.82 45.49 -0.01
N GLU A 690 -12.74 44.38 -0.76
CA GLU A 690 -11.99 43.16 -0.40
C GLU A 690 -10.47 43.30 -0.61
N ILE A 691 -9.69 43.51 0.47
CA ILE A 691 -8.21 43.59 0.43
C ILE A 691 -7.56 42.20 0.25
N SER A 692 -7.70 41.62 -0.95
CA SER A 692 -7.17 40.27 -1.25
C SER A 692 -5.64 40.26 -1.46
N THR A 693 -4.93 39.44 -0.67
CA THR A 693 -3.50 39.13 -0.86
C THR A 693 -3.32 37.70 -1.38
N ASN A 694 -3.17 37.57 -2.70
CA ASN A 694 -3.15 36.25 -3.36
C ASN A 694 -1.75 35.60 -3.36
N VAL A 695 -1.65 34.45 -2.70
CA VAL A 695 -0.46 33.57 -2.68
C VAL A 695 -0.78 32.26 -3.40
N SER A 696 0.20 31.73 -4.13
CA SER A 696 0.16 30.38 -4.71
C SER A 696 1.29 29.51 -4.15
N VAL A 697 0.97 28.26 -3.79
CA VAL A 697 1.94 27.25 -3.34
C VAL A 697 1.71 25.92 -4.06
N GLN A 698 2.79 25.20 -4.33
CA GLN A 698 2.78 23.87 -4.93
C GLN A 698 3.32 22.85 -3.93
N LEU A 699 2.56 21.78 -3.69
CA LEU A 699 2.85 20.76 -2.67
C LEU A 699 2.47 19.36 -3.20
N TYR A 700 3.26 18.36 -2.82
CA TYR A 700 2.93 16.95 -3.02
C TYR A 700 2.03 16.41 -1.88
N ASN A 701 1.30 15.33 -2.16
CA ASN A 701 0.38 14.74 -1.19
C ASN A 701 1.10 14.22 0.08
N GLY A 702 0.73 14.76 1.23
CA GLY A 702 1.29 14.46 2.54
C GLY A 702 2.26 15.52 3.06
N GLU A 703 2.78 16.39 2.18
CA GLU A 703 3.68 17.49 2.56
C GLU A 703 2.97 18.54 3.42
N THR A 704 3.77 19.31 4.14
CA THR A 704 3.30 20.40 4.99
C THR A 704 4.28 21.57 4.87
N GLN A 705 3.80 22.72 4.41
CA GLN A 705 4.58 23.93 4.20
C GLN A 705 4.10 25.04 5.13
N GLN A 706 5.03 25.79 5.70
CA GLN A 706 4.69 26.95 6.53
C GLN A 706 4.62 28.22 5.68
N LEU A 707 3.53 28.95 5.87
CA LEU A 707 3.31 30.32 5.38
C LEU A 707 3.38 31.25 6.60
N ILE A 708 4.35 32.15 6.59
CA ILE A 708 4.45 33.22 7.60
C ILE A 708 3.75 34.44 7.05
N ILE A 709 2.78 34.94 7.82
CA ILE A 709 2.01 36.15 7.54
C ILE A 709 2.45 37.21 8.57
N LYS A 710 2.85 38.38 8.07
CA LYS A 710 3.21 39.55 8.87
C LYS A 710 2.05 40.53 8.82
N LEU A 711 1.58 40.93 10.00
CA LEU A 711 0.48 41.86 10.20
C LEU A 711 1.06 43.16 10.77
N GLU A 712 1.19 44.20 9.97
CA GLU A 712 1.77 45.48 10.38
C GLU A 712 0.68 46.52 10.65
N ASN A 713 0.66 47.08 11.87
CA ASN A 713 -0.24 48.18 12.18
C ASN A 713 0.31 49.49 11.60
N ILE A 714 -0.32 49.95 10.51
CA ILE A 714 -0.04 51.23 9.82
C ILE A 714 -1.11 52.30 10.13
N GLY A 715 -1.95 52.07 11.14
CA GLY A 715 -2.90 53.04 11.71
C GLY A 715 -2.28 53.87 12.84
N THR A 716 -3.08 54.80 13.40
CA THR A 716 -2.68 55.62 14.56
C THR A 716 -3.00 54.97 15.90
N GLU A 717 -4.00 54.08 15.94
CA GLU A 717 -4.48 53.43 17.16
C GLU A 717 -3.90 52.02 17.34
N PRO A 718 -3.74 51.53 18.58
CA PRO A 718 -3.34 50.15 18.84
C PRO A 718 -4.47 49.17 18.50
N LEU A 719 -4.13 48.00 17.92
CA LEU A 719 -5.10 46.94 17.65
C LEU A 719 -5.22 46.05 18.89
N GLU A 720 -6.40 45.92 19.48
CA GLU A 720 -6.58 45.11 20.70
C GLU A 720 -6.87 43.63 20.43
N THR A 721 -7.64 43.33 19.40
CA THR A 721 -8.13 41.98 19.08
C THR A 721 -7.78 41.56 17.66
N LEU A 722 -7.54 40.26 17.47
CA LEU A 722 -7.39 39.62 16.16
C LEU A 722 -8.25 38.36 16.09
N GLU A 723 -9.23 38.35 15.19
CA GLU A 723 -9.95 37.15 14.79
C GLU A 723 -9.45 36.67 13.42
N VAL A 724 -9.39 35.35 13.21
CA VAL A 724 -8.94 34.74 11.95
C VAL A 724 -9.90 33.64 11.55
N THR A 725 -10.52 33.79 10.37
CA THR A 725 -11.36 32.77 9.75
C THR A 725 -10.72 32.27 8.45
N SER A 726 -11.22 31.15 7.92
CA SER A 726 -10.73 30.58 6.66
C SER A 726 -11.87 30.02 5.82
N LYS A 727 -11.84 30.26 4.52
CA LYS A 727 -12.92 29.92 3.58
C LYS A 727 -12.34 29.26 2.33
N THR A 728 -12.70 28.00 2.10
CA THR A 728 -12.19 27.20 0.98
C THR A 728 -13.04 27.44 -0.27
N VAL A 729 -12.44 27.98 -1.34
CA VAL A 729 -13.13 28.22 -2.62
C VAL A 729 -12.79 27.10 -3.61
N ASN A 730 -13.63 26.05 -3.64
CA ASN A 730 -13.39 24.86 -4.49
C ASN A 730 -13.65 25.14 -5.97
N THR A 731 -12.59 25.26 -6.77
CA THR A 731 -12.68 25.31 -8.24
C THR A 731 -12.81 23.91 -8.83
N LYS A 732 -14.05 23.51 -9.13
CA LYS A 732 -14.46 22.31 -9.92
C LYS A 732 -14.15 20.91 -9.37
N GLU A 733 -13.21 20.74 -8.45
CA GLU A 733 -12.92 19.42 -7.83
C GLU A 733 -13.34 19.36 -6.35
N LYS A 734 -13.85 18.19 -5.92
CA LYS A 734 -14.27 17.92 -4.54
C LYS A 734 -13.03 17.69 -3.64
N LEU A 735 -12.37 18.77 -3.22
CA LEU A 735 -11.29 18.69 -2.24
C LEU A 735 -11.87 18.45 -0.82
N TYR A 736 -11.50 17.32 -0.21
CA TYR A 736 -11.97 16.90 1.13
C TYR A 736 -10.85 16.96 2.18
N GLY A 737 -10.95 17.90 3.14
CA GLY A 737 -10.12 17.95 4.34
C GLY A 737 -9.74 19.36 4.79
N ASP A 738 -9.20 19.46 6.01
CA ASP A 738 -8.66 20.72 6.54
C ASP A 738 -7.25 20.96 5.98
N PHE A 739 -7.13 21.84 4.99
CA PHE A 739 -5.86 22.15 4.31
C PHE A 739 -4.97 23.16 5.07
N LEU A 740 -5.55 23.88 6.04
CA LEU A 740 -4.89 24.95 6.79
C LEU A 740 -4.99 24.66 8.28
N SER A 741 -3.90 24.89 9.02
CA SER A 741 -3.90 24.80 10.49
C SER A 741 -2.92 25.78 11.13
N TRP A 742 -3.36 26.46 12.19
CA TRP A 742 -2.59 27.50 12.87
C TRP A 742 -2.77 27.40 14.38
N LYS A 743 -1.92 28.12 15.12
CA LYS A 743 -2.11 28.44 16.53
C LYS A 743 -2.10 29.95 16.65
N LEU A 744 -3.05 30.52 17.40
CA LEU A 744 -3.14 31.96 17.59
C LEU A 744 -2.55 32.42 18.93
N GLU A 745 -2.21 31.51 19.84
CA GLU A 745 -1.63 31.79 21.18
C GLU A 745 -0.39 32.71 21.08
N ASP A 746 0.61 32.30 20.30
CA ASP A 746 1.84 33.07 20.08
C ASP A 746 1.60 34.40 19.35
N THR A 747 0.55 34.48 18.52
CA THR A 747 0.20 35.70 17.78
C THR A 747 -0.54 36.70 18.68
N LEU A 748 -1.51 36.24 19.47
CA LEU A 748 -2.26 37.07 20.41
C LEU A 748 -1.37 37.62 21.54
N SER A 749 -0.29 36.93 21.92
CA SER A 749 0.69 37.47 22.88
C SER A 749 1.44 38.71 22.39
N GLN A 750 1.30 39.07 21.10
CA GLN A 750 1.87 40.28 20.49
C GLN A 750 0.86 41.45 20.46
N PHE A 751 -0.35 41.26 20.99
CA PHE A 751 -1.41 42.27 21.10
C PHE A 751 -1.48 42.84 22.54
N PRO A 752 -1.88 44.11 22.75
CA PRO A 752 -2.34 45.06 21.74
C PRO A 752 -1.22 45.59 20.82
N LEU A 753 -1.42 45.45 19.51
CA LEU A 753 -0.42 45.74 18.49
C LEU A 753 -0.35 47.24 18.21
N ARG A 754 0.66 47.90 18.77
CA ARG A 754 0.87 49.35 18.64
C ARG A 754 1.21 49.78 17.20
N PRO A 755 0.96 51.06 16.82
CA PRO A 755 1.41 51.63 15.55
C PRO A 755 2.89 51.36 15.24
N GLY A 756 3.19 51.05 13.98
CA GLY A 756 4.54 50.74 13.52
C GLY A 756 5.12 49.45 14.11
N LYS A 757 4.27 48.52 14.58
CA LYS A 757 4.67 47.17 15.00
C LYS A 757 4.05 46.11 14.12
N ILE A 758 4.79 44.99 14.02
CA ILE A 758 4.46 43.84 13.20
C ILE A 758 4.19 42.65 14.13
N ALA A 759 3.00 42.07 14.05
CA ALA A 759 2.71 40.76 14.61
C ALA A 759 3.00 39.66 13.59
N ILE A 760 3.48 38.51 14.08
CA ILE A 760 3.75 37.32 13.27
C ILE A 760 2.67 36.27 13.49
N PHE A 761 2.06 35.82 12.39
CA PHE A 761 1.08 34.75 12.33
C PHE A 761 1.60 33.63 11.41
N THR A 762 1.49 32.37 11.83
CA THR A 762 2.04 31.22 11.08
C THR A 762 0.95 30.21 10.74
N VAL A 763 0.75 29.97 9.45
CA VAL A 763 -0.20 28.99 8.90
C VAL A 763 0.55 27.80 8.35
N ASN A 764 0.18 26.60 8.78
CA ASN A 764 0.69 25.34 8.24
C ASN A 764 -0.29 24.86 7.16
N ILE A 765 0.15 24.90 5.90
CA ILE A 765 -0.59 24.42 4.74
C ILE A 765 -0.25 22.94 4.54
N LYS A 766 -1.25 22.06 4.51
CA LYS A 766 -1.05 20.60 4.39
C LYS A 766 -1.99 20.00 3.36
N VAL A 767 -1.43 19.35 2.34
CA VAL A 767 -2.23 18.63 1.34
C VAL A 767 -2.43 17.18 1.76
N LYS A 768 -3.69 16.78 1.94
CA LYS A 768 -4.10 15.38 2.06
C LYS A 768 -5.20 15.11 1.04
N LEU A 769 -4.85 14.43 -0.06
CA LEU A 769 -5.82 14.03 -1.08
C LEU A 769 -6.65 12.84 -0.60
N ASP A 770 -7.95 12.84 -0.88
CA ASP A 770 -8.72 11.60 -0.94
C ASP A 770 -8.76 11.10 -2.38
N PHE A 771 -8.17 9.92 -2.61
CA PHE A 771 -7.98 9.33 -3.94
C PHE A 771 -9.23 8.57 -4.40
N SER A 772 -10.42 9.08 -4.05
CA SER A 772 -11.72 8.41 -4.18
C SER A 772 -12.57 8.93 -5.33
N CYS A 773 -12.34 10.18 -5.77
CA CYS A 773 -13.20 10.91 -6.70
C CYS A 773 -13.08 10.50 -8.19
N GLN A 774 -13.05 9.19 -8.48
CA GLN A 774 -13.44 8.64 -9.79
C GLN A 774 -14.83 8.00 -9.66
N GLU A 775 -15.84 8.84 -9.42
CA GLU A 775 -17.23 8.44 -9.11
C GLU A 775 -17.91 7.68 -10.27
N ASN A 776 -17.38 7.77 -11.49
CA ASN A 776 -17.96 7.19 -12.72
C ASN A 776 -17.86 5.65 -12.83
N LEU A 777 -17.20 4.96 -11.90
CA LEU A 777 -17.11 3.47 -11.87
C LEU A 777 -18.20 2.81 -10.98
N LEU A 778 -19.23 3.56 -10.58
CA LEU A 778 -20.21 3.11 -9.58
C LEU A 778 -21.60 2.74 -10.13
N GLN A 779 -21.89 2.94 -11.43
CA GLN A 779 -23.17 2.50 -12.01
C GLN A 779 -23.22 0.98 -12.25
N ASP A 780 -22.09 0.34 -12.57
CA ASP A 780 -21.98 -1.11 -12.86
C ASP A 780 -22.13 -2.04 -11.63
N LEU A 781 -22.72 -1.54 -10.54
CA LEU A 781 -23.00 -2.29 -9.31
C LEU A 781 -24.49 -2.30 -8.92
N ASN A 782 -25.35 -1.60 -9.67
CA ASN A 782 -26.79 -1.50 -9.41
C ASN A 782 -27.69 -2.27 -10.39
N ASP A 783 -27.11 -2.93 -11.41
CA ASP A 783 -27.85 -3.81 -12.35
C ASP A 783 -27.26 -5.24 -12.37
N ASP A 784 -28.10 -6.23 -12.67
CA ASP A 784 -27.79 -7.65 -12.56
C ASP A 784 -26.88 -8.17 -13.70
N GLY A 785 -25.54 -8.04 -13.54
CA GLY A 785 -24.61 -8.68 -14.50
C GLY A 785 -23.12 -8.39 -14.35
N ILE A 786 -22.45 -8.92 -13.31
CA ILE A 786 -20.97 -8.79 -13.17
C ILE A 786 -20.25 -9.75 -14.13
N SER A 787 -19.98 -9.31 -15.36
CA SER A 787 -19.10 -9.98 -16.33
C SER A 787 -17.73 -9.30 -16.41
N VAL A 788 -16.78 -9.72 -15.56
CA VAL A 788 -15.38 -9.24 -15.64
C VAL A 788 -14.62 -10.00 -16.73
N SER A 789 -14.94 -9.72 -18.00
CA SER A 789 -14.36 -10.38 -19.16
C SER A 789 -13.72 -9.41 -20.16
N GLY A 790 -12.39 -9.25 -20.05
CA GLY A 790 -11.54 -8.73 -21.13
C GLY A 790 -11.05 -7.29 -20.98
N LEU A 791 -9.79 -7.14 -20.53
CA LEU A 791 -8.98 -5.93 -20.76
C LEU A 791 -7.56 -6.34 -21.20
N PRO A 792 -7.22 -6.24 -22.49
CA PRO A 792 -5.86 -6.49 -22.97
C PRO A 792 -4.96 -5.27 -22.69
N LEU A 793 -3.77 -5.51 -22.12
CA LEU A 793 -2.84 -4.46 -21.69
C LEU A 793 -1.58 -4.41 -22.57
N SER A 794 -1.11 -3.20 -22.88
CA SER A 794 0.19 -2.94 -23.51
C SER A 794 0.93 -1.84 -22.72
N SER A 795 2.27 -1.84 -22.79
CA SER A 795 3.13 -0.98 -21.96
C SER A 795 3.85 0.09 -22.81
N PRO A 796 3.90 1.36 -22.35
CA PRO A 796 4.64 2.42 -23.04
C PRO A 796 6.17 2.36 -22.83
N PHE A 797 6.69 1.53 -21.92
CA PHE A 797 8.11 1.50 -21.54
C PHE A 797 8.93 0.34 -22.12
N ARG A 798 8.53 -0.22 -23.26
CA ARG A 798 9.50 -0.87 -24.16
C ARG A 798 10.10 0.18 -25.09
N GLN A 799 11.35 0.55 -24.86
CA GLN A 799 12.19 1.05 -25.95
C GLN A 799 12.40 -0.08 -26.97
N VAL A 800 11.52 -0.16 -27.97
CA VAL A 800 11.67 -1.07 -29.09
C VAL A 800 12.83 -0.58 -29.93
N VAL A 801 14.00 -1.20 -29.74
CA VAL A 801 15.11 -1.12 -30.69
C VAL A 801 14.57 -1.64 -32.02
N LYS A 802 14.36 -0.73 -32.98
CA LYS A 802 13.72 -1.04 -34.26
C LYS A 802 14.56 -2.07 -35.02
N PRO A 803 13.98 -3.20 -35.45
CA PRO A 803 14.59 -4.03 -36.49
C PRO A 803 14.86 -3.18 -37.75
N ARG A 804 15.98 -3.45 -38.41
CA ARG A 804 16.36 -2.78 -39.66
C ARG A 804 15.40 -3.23 -40.77
N VAL A 805 14.84 -2.27 -41.51
CA VAL A 805 13.85 -2.54 -42.57
C VAL A 805 14.57 -2.80 -43.89
N GLU A 806 14.26 -3.93 -44.53
CA GLU A 806 14.54 -4.19 -45.96
C GLU A 806 13.28 -3.93 -46.81
N ALA A 807 13.43 -3.90 -48.14
CA ALA A 807 12.60 -3.06 -49.00
C ALA A 807 11.25 -3.65 -49.49
N LYS A 808 10.37 -2.72 -49.90
CA LYS A 808 9.13 -2.86 -50.69
C LYS A 808 9.38 -3.41 -52.12
N PRO A 809 8.36 -3.70 -52.98
CA PRO A 809 6.89 -3.47 -52.90
C PRO A 809 6.06 -4.79 -52.99
N VAL A 810 4.72 -4.88 -53.11
CA VAL A 810 3.69 -4.21 -53.96
C VAL A 810 2.30 -4.24 -53.26
N ASN A 811 1.33 -3.44 -53.77
CA ASN A 811 -0.05 -3.21 -53.30
C ASN A 811 -1.01 -3.30 -54.53
N PRO A 812 -2.36 -3.23 -54.46
CA PRO A 812 -3.29 -3.29 -53.30
C PRO A 812 -4.50 -4.26 -53.50
N GLN A 813 -5.40 -4.36 -52.51
CA GLN A 813 -6.84 -4.14 -52.73
C GLN A 813 -7.60 -3.85 -51.40
N GLU A 814 -8.80 -3.29 -51.51
CA GLU A 814 -9.57 -2.72 -50.39
C GLU A 814 -10.72 -3.62 -49.93
N SER A 815 -11.06 -3.60 -48.63
CA SER A 815 -12.37 -3.15 -48.12
C SER A 815 -12.73 -3.71 -46.73
N SER A 816 -13.14 -2.81 -45.82
CA SER A 816 -14.17 -2.96 -44.76
C SER A 816 -13.89 -1.96 -43.62
N LYS A 817 -14.92 -1.62 -42.84
CA LYS A 817 -14.91 -0.49 -41.89
C LYS A 817 -14.56 -0.94 -40.46
N ALA A 818 -13.77 -0.14 -39.77
CA ALA A 818 -13.67 -0.13 -38.31
C ALA A 818 -13.72 1.34 -37.82
N GLY A 819 -14.40 1.58 -36.69
CA GLY A 819 -14.64 2.93 -36.15
C GLY A 819 -13.48 3.49 -35.32
N ASP A 820 -13.64 4.73 -34.88
CA ASP A 820 -12.57 5.56 -34.30
C ASP A 820 -12.00 5.06 -32.96
N PHE A 821 -10.69 5.24 -32.79
CA PHE A 821 -9.95 4.94 -31.56
C PHE A 821 -10.01 6.13 -30.57
N SER A 822 -10.67 5.98 -29.42
CA SER A 822 -10.74 7.05 -28.40
C SER A 822 -10.66 6.62 -26.92
N HIS A 823 -10.50 5.34 -26.59
CA HIS A 823 -10.56 4.83 -25.20
C HIS A 823 -9.30 4.07 -24.73
N VAL A 824 -8.18 4.79 -24.48
CA VAL A 824 -6.92 4.20 -23.98
C VAL A 824 -6.14 5.16 -23.04
N LYS A 825 -6.71 5.57 -21.89
CA LYS A 825 -6.01 6.49 -20.95
C LYS A 825 -5.97 6.08 -19.48
N ASP A 826 -7.02 5.49 -18.94
CA ASP A 826 -7.28 5.65 -17.50
C ASP A 826 -6.46 4.71 -16.57
N PHE A 827 -6.12 3.49 -17.03
CA PHE A 827 -5.41 2.53 -16.17
C PHE A 827 -3.91 2.84 -15.96
N ILE A 828 -3.29 3.65 -16.83
CA ILE A 828 -1.89 4.08 -16.68
C ILE A 828 -1.77 5.22 -15.63
N GLY A 829 -2.82 6.02 -15.47
CA GLY A 829 -2.87 7.11 -14.49
C GLY A 829 -2.73 6.65 -13.03
N LEU A 830 -3.03 5.38 -12.73
CA LEU A 830 -2.97 4.81 -11.38
C LEU A 830 -1.55 4.44 -10.93
N PHE A 831 -0.60 4.25 -11.87
CA PHE A 831 0.80 3.92 -11.57
C PHE A 831 1.77 5.10 -11.69
N HIS A 832 1.48 6.10 -12.53
CA HIS A 832 2.34 7.28 -12.72
C HIS A 832 2.07 8.45 -11.74
N SER A 833 0.94 8.44 -11.01
CA SER A 833 0.48 9.59 -10.23
C SER A 833 0.91 9.62 -8.75
N PHE A 834 2.22 9.52 -8.48
CA PHE A 834 2.79 9.87 -7.15
C PHE A 834 3.80 11.01 -7.23
N GLY A 835 3.45 12.02 -8.03
CA GLY A 835 4.14 13.30 -8.18
C GLY A 835 3.15 14.41 -8.55
N ALA A 836 1.92 14.34 -8.03
CA ALA A 836 0.85 15.26 -8.37
C ALA A 836 1.09 16.63 -7.73
N CYS A 837 1.29 17.65 -8.56
CA CYS A 837 1.61 19.01 -8.17
C CYS A 837 0.34 19.88 -8.24
N PHE A 838 -0.14 20.34 -7.08
CA PHE A 838 -1.36 21.16 -6.98
C PHE A 838 -1.04 22.59 -6.61
N THR A 839 -1.47 23.55 -7.43
CA THR A 839 -1.42 24.98 -7.10
C THR A 839 -2.59 25.33 -6.17
N CYS A 840 -2.31 25.50 -4.87
CA CYS A 840 -3.31 26.00 -3.93
C CYS A 840 -3.35 27.53 -3.96
N HIS A 841 -4.53 28.10 -4.20
CA HIS A 841 -4.81 29.52 -4.04
C HIS A 841 -5.42 29.77 -2.66
N VAL A 842 -4.75 30.59 -1.83
CA VAL A 842 -5.29 31.01 -0.53
C VAL A 842 -5.70 32.49 -0.64
N MET A 843 -6.97 32.76 -0.34
CA MET A 843 -7.56 34.09 -0.24
C MET A 843 -7.84 34.36 1.25
N PHE A 844 -7.60 35.60 1.68
CA PHE A 844 -7.83 36.04 3.05
C PHE A 844 -8.84 37.19 3.02
N ASP A 845 -10.05 36.93 3.49
CA ASP A 845 -11.12 37.92 3.65
C ASP A 845 -10.93 38.58 5.03
N ILE A 846 -10.69 39.90 5.08
CA ILE A 846 -10.64 40.67 6.34
C ILE A 846 -11.94 41.44 6.46
N PHE A 847 -12.70 41.17 7.53
CA PHE A 847 -13.85 41.99 7.91
C PHE A 847 -13.41 43.03 8.94
N PRO A 848 -13.47 44.34 8.65
CA PRO A 848 -13.59 45.33 9.72
C PRO A 848 -14.93 45.12 10.44
N ALA A 849 -14.94 45.34 11.74
CA ALA A 849 -16.15 45.31 12.58
C ALA A 849 -16.78 46.70 12.68
#